data_AF-A0A7K1Y1L3-F1
#
_entry.id   AF-A0A7K1Y1L3-F1
#
_cell.length_a   1.000
_cell.length_b   1.000
_cell.length_c   1.000
_cell.angle_alpha   90.00
_cell.angle_beta   90.00
_cell.angle_gamma   90.00
#
_symmetry.space_group_name_H-M   'P 1'
#
loop_
_entity.id
_entity.type
_entity.pdbx_description
1 polymer ?
#
loop_
_entity_poly.entity_id
_entity_poly.type
_entity_poly.pdbx_seq_one_letter_code
_entity_poly.pdbx_strand_id
1 'polypeptide(L)'
;MLFELNDYVRLYWVAYYLVREEFFPGDKWITFFLDKSPNLWASDVPGKQISIGKMLFGKAIKEIYLNLTYYSVRKTNIIEIDDIFLVAVFNKIGCVISIEQRQEQGLTIDQVPKAQLRLFNEKYDFFLKQYPDIAKATHSSLKKIHAKIEEAKQTSHVKSHLEHKENPTNFEESTQPKTQSFPILLNLIPQLHDKVIGREDDLVHLQNTISTAERIVVLNGLGGIGKTTLAKEFLHTNKYHYRHIAWVSITASDREDLQESMDNFASAFAQDVVLVEEGLKLQFTTEKPVIEKFKIIMYALQNLSGPNLLVIDNAEGSIKNFRETLPIPPHWHILVTSRGNLSGFDPVILDNLKQEAAVRLFKTWYPNESDTNEIYALLEEIDYHTLTIELLAKTLTSSLGFLSIRDLIERLKSKNLNDELLQDSISTAHGTQETTLLNHLLITFKLVKLTQRELYVLECFYFLPPDYYSAEWIATLFDVENEVLFKNAFKSLHQKGWLQFDSKKFHMHRLIQQVIYYALSPGLEVVEPYIKLLSANTWHFNNSEIHSKAVYIPYAAFLISQLSEYWKDSRELTSLCINLSILYSQSTDDAKAEPIVDRLIDIYLKRLQTQDVSDEYYSRDKHALAICCKLKASIAKHHGRHNDVWHFLNKALNIWRDIKGIPQEIYLISYQNALTFLGDCCWDINGTDDAGPAYLESLRLREKLYEIDQTKYLHELLSGLLSVARFFLGCGKYNDAKAYADRVEKKARFAIEKDILYGVELADGLSLSAQIHFEITKDIEAVIPKFQESIDLYRSFSKLNEDVYAYRFTELYCAFGNKLVETECFDLAEIQYENARVLVAKLYDKDRLGFRFNYALISGCLARTLTAQRKDGLNHFDLAQSLISEIIEDGQNLQMLFYENNDGIAVHYMQKEDYQTAADYFEKSNEFYYVNVFQGDCKFKLISNLYMLASCYTSLNEFELAAARQADHYNFCTDMFEQGSMAGAVLLDSAVLLTRNYSETGERKLKEEMIVKSFIIMHFYAELTPEDELYVTLRDELSALYGPGFEDWFDSEVAPSLV
;
A
#
# COMPACT_ATOMS: atom_id res chain seq x y z
N MET A 1 -38.56 -27.36 -1.14
CA MET A 1 -38.01 -26.10 -0.58
C MET A 1 -37.80 -25.02 -1.66
N LEU A 2 -36.92 -25.18 -2.66
CA LEU A 2 -36.67 -24.14 -3.70
C LEU A 2 -37.86 -23.67 -4.58
N PHE A 3 -39.06 -24.23 -4.42
CA PHE A 3 -40.23 -23.92 -5.24
C PHE A 3 -41.00 -22.64 -4.84
N GLU A 4 -40.64 -21.98 -3.74
CA GLU A 4 -41.34 -20.77 -3.24
C GLU A 4 -40.53 -19.46 -3.40
N LEU A 5 -39.29 -19.53 -3.88
CA LEU A 5 -38.45 -18.35 -4.13
C LEU A 5 -38.62 -17.76 -5.54
N ASN A 6 -38.46 -16.43 -5.64
CA ASN A 6 -38.54 -15.64 -6.87
C ASN A 6 -37.47 -16.07 -7.91
N ASP A 7 -37.82 -16.07 -9.20
CA ASP A 7 -37.01 -16.63 -10.29
C ASP A 7 -35.61 -16.00 -10.46
N TYR A 8 -35.43 -14.73 -10.07
CA TYR A 8 -34.11 -14.10 -10.04
C TYR A 8 -33.15 -14.79 -9.05
N VAL A 9 -33.67 -15.22 -7.89
CA VAL A 9 -32.89 -15.94 -6.87
C VAL A 9 -32.54 -17.34 -7.37
N ARG A 10 -33.45 -18.00 -8.11
CA ARG A 10 -33.19 -19.29 -8.76
C ARG A 10 -32.06 -19.20 -9.79
N LEU A 11 -32.08 -18.19 -10.65
CA LEU A 11 -31.02 -17.96 -11.64
C LEU A 11 -29.66 -17.68 -11.00
N TYR A 12 -29.62 -16.89 -9.93
CA TYR A 12 -28.38 -16.64 -9.18
C TYR A 12 -27.82 -17.93 -8.54
N TRP A 13 -28.65 -18.72 -7.86
CA TRP A 13 -28.22 -19.97 -7.23
C TRP A 13 -27.82 -21.06 -8.25
N VAL A 14 -28.46 -21.11 -9.42
CA VAL A 14 -28.05 -22.03 -10.50
C VAL A 14 -26.69 -21.62 -11.09
N ALA A 15 -26.45 -20.31 -11.30
CA ALA A 15 -25.14 -19.83 -11.73
C ALA A 15 -24.05 -20.09 -10.67
N TYR A 16 -24.38 -19.89 -9.38
CA TYR A 16 -23.49 -20.15 -8.25
C TYR A 16 -23.07 -21.63 -8.16
N TYR A 17 -24.02 -22.58 -8.26
CA TYR A 17 -23.70 -24.01 -8.25
C TYR A 17 -22.95 -24.48 -9.50
N LEU A 18 -23.24 -23.92 -10.69
CA LEU A 18 -22.53 -24.22 -11.93
C LEU A 18 -21.04 -23.81 -11.91
N VAL A 19 -20.60 -23.02 -10.94
CA VAL A 19 -19.23 -22.53 -10.79
C VAL A 19 -18.46 -23.26 -9.68
N ARG A 20 -19.13 -23.99 -8.76
CA ARG A 20 -18.53 -24.35 -7.46
C ARG A 20 -18.27 -25.84 -7.18
N GLU A 21 -18.88 -26.79 -7.88
CA GLU A 21 -18.61 -28.23 -7.63
C GLU A 21 -18.23 -29.03 -8.89
N GLU A 22 -17.21 -29.89 -8.73
CA GLU A 22 -16.91 -30.99 -9.64
C GLU A 22 -17.89 -32.16 -9.40
N PHE A 23 -18.00 -33.10 -10.35
CA PHE A 23 -18.93 -34.24 -10.34
C PHE A 23 -20.45 -33.93 -10.45
N PHE A 24 -20.95 -33.63 -11.66
CA PHE A 24 -22.16 -34.28 -12.22
C PHE A 24 -22.27 -34.06 -13.75
N PRO A 25 -22.80 -35.00 -14.57
CA PRO A 25 -22.84 -34.84 -16.04
C PRO A 25 -23.90 -33.83 -16.52
N GLY A 26 -23.48 -32.86 -17.34
CA GLY A 26 -24.31 -31.71 -17.76
C GLY A 26 -25.51 -32.02 -18.66
N ASP A 27 -25.51 -33.13 -19.39
CA ASP A 27 -26.47 -33.44 -20.47
C ASP A 27 -27.94 -33.48 -20.02
N LYS A 28 -28.20 -33.75 -18.73
CA LYS A 28 -29.55 -33.82 -18.17
C LYS A 28 -30.15 -32.44 -17.85
N TRP A 29 -29.34 -31.44 -17.53
CA TRP A 29 -29.83 -30.12 -17.10
C TRP A 29 -30.35 -29.25 -18.25
N ILE A 30 -29.67 -29.27 -19.41
CA ILE A 30 -30.12 -28.51 -20.59
C ILE A 30 -31.51 -28.98 -21.03
N THR A 31 -31.71 -30.30 -21.08
CA THR A 31 -33.00 -30.93 -21.42
C THR A 31 -34.08 -30.55 -20.40
N PHE A 32 -33.78 -30.62 -19.08
CA PHE A 32 -34.72 -30.26 -18.02
C PHE A 32 -35.15 -28.78 -18.08
N PHE A 33 -34.23 -27.86 -18.39
CA PHE A 33 -34.53 -26.42 -18.44
C PHE A 33 -35.34 -26.03 -19.68
N LEU A 34 -35.12 -26.70 -20.82
CA LEU A 34 -35.86 -26.46 -22.07
C LEU A 34 -37.29 -27.01 -22.02
N ASP A 35 -37.51 -28.19 -21.42
CA ASP A 35 -38.85 -28.81 -21.31
C ASP A 35 -39.77 -28.10 -20.30
N LYS A 36 -39.21 -27.41 -19.29
CA LYS A 36 -39.99 -26.91 -18.14
C LYS A 36 -40.31 -25.42 -18.11
N SER A 37 -39.67 -24.59 -18.94
CA SER A 37 -39.89 -23.14 -18.95
C SER A 37 -40.08 -22.49 -20.34
N PRO A 38 -41.06 -22.91 -21.17
CA PRO A 38 -41.35 -22.24 -22.45
C PRO A 38 -41.67 -20.74 -22.31
N ASN A 39 -42.39 -20.38 -21.24
CA ASN A 39 -42.96 -19.04 -21.06
C ASN A 39 -41.92 -17.95 -20.76
N LEU A 40 -40.68 -18.31 -20.37
CA LEU A 40 -39.58 -17.35 -20.14
C LEU A 40 -39.13 -16.64 -21.43
N TRP A 41 -39.50 -17.18 -22.60
CA TRP A 41 -39.15 -16.65 -23.92
C TRP A 41 -40.39 -16.25 -24.75
N ALA A 42 -41.59 -16.35 -24.18
CA ALA A 42 -42.86 -16.18 -24.89
C ALA A 42 -43.93 -15.46 -24.04
N SER A 43 -43.83 -14.12 -23.94
CA SER A 43 -44.96 -13.24 -23.63
C SER A 43 -44.70 -11.80 -24.09
N ASP A 44 -45.75 -11.11 -24.54
CA ASP A 44 -45.68 -9.75 -25.08
C ASP A 44 -45.60 -8.67 -23.98
N VAL A 45 -44.40 -8.44 -23.43
CA VAL A 45 -44.15 -7.40 -22.41
C VAL A 45 -42.95 -6.51 -22.79
N PRO A 46 -43.02 -5.16 -22.65
CA PRO A 46 -42.09 -4.29 -23.37
C PRO A 46 -40.66 -4.14 -22.79
N GLY A 47 -39.66 -4.31 -23.66
CA GLY A 47 -38.40 -3.55 -23.64
C GLY A 47 -37.33 -3.93 -22.59
N LYS A 48 -37.64 -3.86 -21.29
CA LYS A 48 -36.59 -3.87 -20.24
C LYS A 48 -35.92 -5.23 -20.03
N GLN A 49 -36.67 -6.34 -20.04
CA GLN A 49 -36.10 -7.67 -19.71
C GLN A 49 -35.14 -8.20 -20.79
N ILE A 50 -35.40 -7.94 -22.08
CA ILE A 50 -34.50 -8.37 -23.18
C ILE A 50 -33.14 -7.66 -23.09
N SER A 51 -33.11 -6.41 -22.61
CA SER A 51 -31.86 -5.67 -22.36
C SER A 51 -31.05 -6.32 -21.22
N ILE A 52 -31.71 -6.66 -20.10
CA ILE A 52 -31.08 -7.31 -18.95
C ILE A 52 -30.56 -8.71 -19.32
N GLY A 53 -31.32 -9.51 -20.07
CA GLY A 53 -30.87 -10.83 -20.55
C GLY A 53 -29.61 -10.74 -21.42
N LYS A 54 -29.55 -9.77 -22.34
CA LYS A 54 -28.35 -9.51 -23.17
C LYS A 54 -27.17 -9.00 -22.33
N MET A 55 -27.42 -8.16 -21.33
CA MET A 55 -26.39 -7.65 -20.41
C MET A 55 -25.80 -8.76 -19.53
N LEU A 56 -26.64 -9.66 -19.01
CA LEU A 56 -26.21 -10.81 -18.19
C LEU A 56 -25.45 -11.85 -19.02
N PHE A 57 -25.92 -12.16 -20.24
CA PHE A 57 -25.18 -13.04 -21.15
C PHE A 57 -23.84 -12.42 -21.59
N GLY A 58 -23.81 -11.10 -21.80
CA GLY A 58 -22.58 -10.34 -22.04
C GLY A 58 -21.61 -10.36 -20.86
N LYS A 59 -22.11 -10.23 -19.61
CA LYS A 59 -21.30 -10.43 -18.39
C LYS A 59 -20.77 -11.85 -18.29
N ALA A 60 -21.60 -12.87 -18.49
CA ALA A 60 -21.19 -14.27 -18.42
C ALA A 60 -20.10 -14.60 -19.45
N ILE A 61 -20.23 -14.13 -20.70
CA ILE A 61 -19.15 -14.27 -21.70
C ILE A 61 -17.90 -13.50 -21.28
N LYS A 62 -18.03 -12.28 -20.71
CA LYS A 62 -16.88 -11.50 -20.24
C LYS A 62 -16.15 -12.19 -19.09
N GLU A 63 -16.85 -12.78 -18.12
CA GLU A 63 -16.24 -13.53 -17.01
C GLU A 63 -15.66 -14.88 -17.46
N ILE A 64 -16.29 -15.58 -18.41
CA ILE A 64 -15.68 -16.76 -19.04
C ILE A 64 -14.37 -16.36 -19.76
N TYR A 65 -14.35 -15.21 -20.45
CA TYR A 65 -13.16 -14.70 -21.12
C TYR A 65 -12.05 -14.31 -20.13
N LEU A 66 -12.39 -13.59 -19.03
CA LEU A 66 -11.44 -13.23 -17.98
C LEU A 66 -10.89 -14.46 -17.23
N ASN A 67 -11.72 -15.45 -16.90
CA ASN A 67 -11.24 -16.66 -16.22
C ASN A 67 -10.34 -17.51 -17.14
N LEU A 68 -10.60 -17.52 -18.46
CA LEU A 68 -9.73 -18.19 -19.43
C LEU A 68 -8.38 -17.49 -19.60
N THR A 69 -8.31 -16.15 -19.59
CA THR A 69 -7.01 -15.44 -19.56
C THR A 69 -6.31 -15.55 -18.21
N TYR A 70 -7.04 -15.60 -17.09
CA TYR A 70 -6.45 -15.76 -15.75
C TYR A 70 -5.77 -17.13 -15.57
N TYR A 71 -6.35 -18.20 -16.13
CA TYR A 71 -5.78 -19.56 -16.03
C TYR A 71 -4.55 -19.79 -16.93
N SER A 72 -4.43 -19.13 -18.09
CA SER A 72 -3.35 -19.41 -19.05
C SER A 72 -2.01 -18.76 -18.69
N VAL A 73 -2.02 -17.62 -17.99
CA VAL A 73 -0.80 -16.84 -17.65
C VAL A 73 0.19 -17.62 -16.74
N ARG A 74 -0.24 -18.69 -16.06
CA ARG A 74 0.59 -19.43 -15.10
C ARG A 74 1.42 -20.60 -15.66
N LYS A 75 1.33 -20.98 -16.94
CA LYS A 75 2.20 -22.05 -17.51
C LYS A 75 2.64 -21.82 -18.97
N THR A 76 3.96 -22.01 -19.17
CA THR A 76 4.70 -22.17 -20.44
C THR A 76 4.81 -20.95 -21.39
N ASN A 77 5.93 -20.93 -22.14
CA ASN A 77 6.33 -19.83 -23.03
C ASN A 77 5.73 -19.98 -24.44
N ILE A 78 5.47 -18.83 -25.09
CA ILE A 78 5.31 -18.62 -26.54
C ILE A 78 4.27 -19.55 -27.23
N ILE A 79 3.02 -19.09 -27.23
CA ILE A 79 2.02 -19.37 -28.29
C ILE A 79 1.31 -18.02 -28.57
N GLU A 80 0.99 -17.71 -29.83
CA GLU A 80 0.27 -16.48 -30.18
C GLU A 80 -1.22 -16.54 -29.77
N ILE A 81 -1.80 -15.39 -29.44
CA ILE A 81 -3.09 -15.30 -28.74
C ILE A 81 -4.27 -15.86 -29.57
N ASP A 82 -4.18 -15.85 -30.89
CA ASP A 82 -5.27 -16.26 -31.78
C ASP A 82 -5.55 -17.78 -31.77
N ASP A 83 -4.55 -18.63 -31.49
CA ASP A 83 -4.74 -20.09 -31.39
C ASP A 83 -5.56 -20.50 -30.16
N ILE A 84 -5.47 -19.74 -29.07
CA ILE A 84 -6.12 -20.04 -27.79
C ILE A 84 -7.65 -20.08 -27.94
N PHE A 85 -8.21 -19.23 -28.79
CA PHE A 85 -9.65 -19.20 -29.05
C PHE A 85 -10.15 -20.46 -29.76
N LEU A 86 -9.36 -21.03 -30.67
CA LEU A 86 -9.68 -22.30 -31.34
C LEU A 86 -9.59 -23.48 -30.37
N VAL A 87 -8.52 -23.56 -29.58
CA VAL A 87 -8.33 -24.63 -28.57
C VAL A 87 -9.46 -24.64 -27.54
N ALA A 88 -9.88 -23.46 -27.04
CA ALA A 88 -10.98 -23.34 -26.08
C ALA A 88 -12.33 -23.81 -26.66
N VAL A 89 -12.60 -23.58 -27.95
CA VAL A 89 -13.82 -24.05 -28.64
C VAL A 89 -13.80 -25.56 -28.86
N PHE A 90 -12.66 -26.14 -29.24
CA PHE A 90 -12.54 -27.61 -29.37
C PHE A 90 -12.68 -28.34 -28.02
N ASN A 91 -12.04 -27.84 -26.96
CA ASN A 91 -12.10 -28.47 -25.63
C ASN A 91 -13.52 -28.50 -25.04
N LYS A 92 -14.40 -27.55 -25.40
CA LYS A 92 -15.81 -27.53 -24.94
C LYS A 92 -16.80 -28.29 -25.85
N ILE A 93 -16.33 -28.95 -26.92
CA ILE A 93 -17.17 -29.79 -27.79
C ILE A 93 -16.59 -31.23 -27.89
N GLY A 94 -16.44 -31.87 -26.73
CA GLY A 94 -16.52 -33.33 -26.57
C GLY A 94 -15.48 -34.20 -27.30
N CYS A 95 -14.21 -34.16 -26.88
CA CYS A 95 -13.20 -35.14 -27.32
C CYS A 95 -12.07 -35.43 -26.30
N VAL A 96 -12.39 -35.51 -25.00
CA VAL A 96 -11.41 -35.58 -23.88
C VAL A 96 -10.80 -36.99 -23.68
N ILE A 97 -10.90 -37.92 -24.65
CA ILE A 97 -10.24 -39.24 -24.58
C ILE A 97 -9.46 -39.48 -25.88
N SER A 98 -8.24 -38.92 -25.94
CA SER A 98 -7.14 -39.34 -26.85
C SER A 98 -5.90 -38.43 -26.84
N ILE A 99 -5.94 -37.26 -26.18
CA ILE A 99 -4.84 -36.27 -26.24
C ILE A 99 -3.71 -36.56 -25.23
N GLU A 100 -4.04 -36.99 -24.01
CA GLU A 100 -3.02 -37.32 -22.99
C GLU A 100 -2.06 -38.44 -23.48
N GLN A 101 -2.62 -39.48 -24.12
CA GLN A 101 -1.85 -40.55 -24.78
C GLN A 101 -1.06 -40.12 -26.03
N ARG A 102 -1.13 -38.85 -26.46
CA ARG A 102 -0.38 -38.32 -27.62
C ARG A 102 0.74 -37.35 -27.25
N GLN A 103 0.72 -36.78 -26.04
CA GLN A 103 1.84 -35.95 -25.57
C GLN A 103 3.12 -36.77 -25.34
N GLU A 104 3.01 -38.08 -25.12
CA GLU A 104 4.15 -39.02 -25.10
C GLU A 104 4.76 -39.30 -26.51
N GLN A 105 4.14 -38.84 -27.60
CA GLN A 105 4.54 -39.22 -28.99
C GLN A 105 4.73 -38.05 -29.98
N GLY A 106 4.57 -36.80 -29.55
CA GLY A 106 5.12 -35.63 -30.26
C GLY A 106 4.61 -35.35 -31.69
N LEU A 107 3.28 -35.28 -31.89
CA LEU A 107 2.65 -34.94 -33.18
C LEU A 107 1.88 -33.61 -33.13
N THR A 108 1.81 -32.90 -34.27
CA THR A 108 1.27 -31.53 -34.41
C THR A 108 -0.18 -31.46 -34.93
N ILE A 109 -0.74 -30.24 -34.92
CA ILE A 109 -2.19 -29.96 -35.05
C ILE A 109 -2.80 -30.16 -36.44
N ASP A 110 -2.00 -30.14 -37.53
CA ASP A 110 -2.49 -30.07 -38.93
C ASP A 110 -3.27 -31.30 -39.46
N GLN A 111 -3.60 -32.27 -38.61
CA GLN A 111 -4.21 -33.55 -38.99
C GLN A 111 -5.68 -33.72 -38.53
N VAL A 112 -6.41 -32.63 -38.27
CA VAL A 112 -7.85 -32.68 -37.95
C VAL A 112 -8.66 -33.27 -39.13
N PRO A 113 -9.40 -34.38 -38.96
CA PRO A 113 -10.08 -35.03 -40.08
C PRO A 113 -11.22 -34.20 -40.68
N LYS A 114 -11.25 -34.07 -42.02
CA LYS A 114 -12.26 -33.33 -42.81
C LYS A 114 -13.73 -33.70 -42.52
N ALA A 115 -13.99 -34.85 -41.89
CA ALA A 115 -15.33 -35.26 -41.47
C ALA A 115 -15.88 -34.42 -40.30
N GLN A 116 -15.05 -34.04 -39.32
CA GLN A 116 -15.50 -33.25 -38.15
C GLN A 116 -15.86 -31.81 -38.56
N LEU A 117 -15.09 -31.21 -39.47
CA LEU A 117 -15.40 -29.90 -40.07
C LEU A 117 -16.75 -29.88 -40.82
N ARG A 118 -17.13 -30.97 -41.50
CA ARG A 118 -18.47 -31.08 -42.10
C ARG A 118 -19.58 -31.10 -41.04
N LEU A 119 -19.45 -31.95 -40.02
CA LEU A 119 -20.46 -32.10 -38.98
C LEU A 119 -20.66 -30.82 -38.16
N PHE A 120 -19.59 -30.03 -37.96
CA PHE A 120 -19.67 -28.69 -37.37
C PHE A 120 -20.48 -27.73 -38.27
N ASN A 121 -20.11 -27.62 -39.55
CA ASN A 121 -20.79 -26.73 -40.49
C ASN A 121 -22.27 -27.07 -40.67
N GLU A 122 -22.64 -28.35 -40.77
CA GLU A 122 -24.04 -28.79 -40.88
C GLU A 122 -24.88 -28.39 -39.66
N LYS A 123 -24.33 -28.51 -38.44
CA LYS A 123 -25.00 -28.06 -37.21
C LYS A 123 -25.05 -26.53 -37.09
N TYR A 124 -24.01 -25.82 -37.54
CA TYR A 124 -23.96 -24.37 -37.55
C TYR A 124 -24.98 -23.77 -38.54
N ASP A 125 -25.08 -24.30 -39.75
CA ASP A 125 -26.08 -23.89 -40.74
C ASP A 125 -27.52 -24.20 -40.30
N PHE A 126 -27.73 -25.30 -39.56
CA PHE A 126 -29.02 -25.60 -38.92
C PHE A 126 -29.38 -24.54 -37.85
N PHE A 127 -28.42 -24.17 -36.99
CA PHE A 127 -28.60 -23.14 -35.97
C PHE A 127 -28.89 -21.76 -36.58
N LEU A 128 -28.15 -21.35 -37.61
CA LEU A 128 -28.39 -20.09 -38.33
C LEU A 128 -29.76 -20.04 -39.02
N LYS A 129 -30.30 -21.19 -39.46
CA LYS A 129 -31.66 -21.30 -40.03
C LYS A 129 -32.77 -21.18 -38.99
N GLN A 130 -32.55 -21.60 -37.74
CA GLN A 130 -33.55 -21.41 -36.67
C GLN A 130 -33.55 -19.98 -36.10
N TYR A 131 -32.41 -19.30 -36.05
CA TYR A 131 -32.27 -18.01 -35.34
C TYR A 131 -31.73 -16.87 -36.24
N PRO A 132 -32.47 -16.44 -37.28
CA PRO A 132 -31.99 -15.52 -38.31
C PRO A 132 -31.62 -14.12 -37.81
N ASP A 133 -32.23 -13.62 -36.74
CA ASP A 133 -31.85 -12.31 -36.17
C ASP A 133 -30.59 -12.37 -35.29
N ILE A 134 -30.23 -13.54 -34.75
CA ILE A 134 -28.91 -13.77 -34.16
C ILE A 134 -27.86 -13.82 -35.28
N ALA A 135 -28.16 -14.50 -36.39
CA ALA A 135 -27.30 -14.59 -37.56
C ALA A 135 -26.93 -13.20 -38.11
N LYS A 136 -27.89 -12.25 -38.20
CA LYS A 136 -27.60 -10.85 -38.61
C LYS A 136 -26.55 -10.17 -37.72
N ALA A 137 -26.59 -10.40 -36.41
CA ALA A 137 -25.65 -9.77 -35.48
C ALA A 137 -24.22 -10.32 -35.66
N THR A 138 -24.07 -11.66 -35.66
CA THR A 138 -22.76 -12.31 -35.82
C THR A 138 -22.14 -12.09 -37.19
N HIS A 139 -22.93 -11.97 -38.26
CA HIS A 139 -22.42 -11.76 -39.62
C HIS A 139 -21.64 -10.44 -39.78
N SER A 140 -21.96 -9.41 -38.99
CA SER A 140 -21.21 -8.14 -38.98
C SER A 140 -19.82 -8.26 -38.33
N SER A 141 -19.72 -9.02 -37.23
CA SER A 141 -18.45 -9.31 -36.54
C SER A 141 -17.59 -10.27 -37.36
N LEU A 142 -18.19 -11.31 -37.95
CA LEU A 142 -17.48 -12.28 -38.79
C LEU A 142 -16.88 -11.60 -40.04
N LYS A 143 -17.57 -10.65 -40.68
CA LYS A 143 -16.97 -9.86 -41.78
C LYS A 143 -15.75 -9.04 -41.34
N LYS A 144 -15.76 -8.46 -40.14
CA LYS A 144 -14.59 -7.72 -39.59
C LYS A 144 -13.41 -8.65 -39.29
N ILE A 145 -13.67 -9.86 -38.80
CA ILE A 145 -12.66 -10.89 -38.57
C ILE A 145 -12.08 -11.38 -39.90
N HIS A 146 -12.92 -11.67 -40.90
CA HIS A 146 -12.46 -12.11 -42.22
C HIS A 146 -11.61 -11.06 -42.94
N ALA A 147 -11.96 -9.76 -42.82
CA ALA A 147 -11.16 -8.67 -43.36
C ALA A 147 -9.74 -8.63 -42.73
N LYS A 148 -9.63 -8.75 -41.41
CA LYS A 148 -8.34 -8.82 -40.71
C LYS A 148 -7.52 -10.06 -41.06
N ILE A 149 -8.17 -11.20 -41.32
CA ILE A 149 -7.49 -12.43 -41.75
C ILE A 149 -6.87 -12.27 -43.14
N GLU A 150 -7.52 -11.60 -44.08
CA GLU A 150 -6.91 -11.30 -45.39
C GLU A 150 -5.78 -10.26 -45.29
N GLU A 151 -5.90 -9.28 -44.40
CA GLU A 151 -4.85 -8.29 -44.09
C GLU A 151 -3.58 -8.96 -43.50
N ALA A 152 -3.75 -9.94 -42.61
CA ALA A 152 -2.66 -10.75 -42.05
C ALA A 152 -1.99 -11.68 -43.09
N LYS A 153 -2.75 -12.24 -44.05
CA LYS A 153 -2.18 -13.08 -45.13
C LYS A 153 -1.28 -12.31 -46.09
N GLN A 154 -1.51 -11.02 -46.29
CA GLN A 154 -0.67 -10.19 -47.16
C GLN A 154 0.67 -9.84 -46.51
N THR A 155 0.75 -9.79 -45.18
CA THR A 155 1.99 -9.47 -44.45
C THR A 155 2.89 -10.68 -44.21
N SER A 156 2.36 -11.91 -44.13
CA SER A 156 3.18 -13.12 -43.97
C SER A 156 3.98 -13.49 -45.23
N HIS A 157 3.46 -13.19 -46.42
CA HIS A 157 4.10 -13.52 -47.71
C HIS A 157 5.41 -12.79 -48.00
N VAL A 158 5.77 -11.75 -47.23
CA VAL A 158 6.99 -10.94 -47.46
C VAL A 158 8.23 -11.52 -46.74
N LYS A 159 8.05 -12.34 -45.70
CA LYS A 159 9.18 -12.83 -44.87
C LYS A 159 9.89 -14.09 -45.39
N SER A 160 9.27 -14.87 -46.28
CA SER A 160 9.76 -16.20 -46.68
C SER A 160 10.83 -16.23 -47.78
N HIS A 161 11.64 -15.17 -47.92
CA HIS A 161 12.59 -15.00 -49.04
C HIS A 161 14.01 -14.53 -48.66
N LEU A 162 14.38 -14.51 -47.38
CA LEU A 162 15.70 -13.98 -46.93
C LEU A 162 16.57 -14.92 -46.09
N GLU A 163 16.11 -16.12 -45.71
CA GLU A 163 16.88 -17.03 -44.83
C GLU A 163 17.33 -18.32 -45.53
N HIS A 164 18.31 -18.21 -46.43
CA HIS A 164 19.12 -19.34 -46.92
C HIS A 164 20.57 -18.90 -47.16
N LYS A 165 21.51 -19.69 -46.60
CA LYS A 165 22.95 -19.42 -46.31
C LYS A 165 23.19 -18.92 -44.88
N GLU A 166 24.18 -19.41 -44.13
CA GLU A 166 25.19 -20.44 -44.41
C GLU A 166 25.47 -21.33 -43.16
N ASN A 167 26.36 -22.32 -43.27
CA ASN A 167 26.46 -23.46 -42.33
C ASN A 167 27.18 -23.16 -40.98
N PRO A 168 26.96 -23.99 -39.94
CA PRO A 168 27.53 -23.78 -38.59
C PRO A 168 28.93 -24.40 -38.40
N THR A 169 29.69 -23.86 -37.45
CA THR A 169 30.83 -24.51 -36.79
C THR A 169 30.82 -24.23 -35.29
N ASN A 170 31.17 -25.25 -34.48
CA ASN A 170 31.13 -25.18 -33.02
C ASN A 170 32.14 -24.17 -32.44
N PHE A 171 31.75 -23.53 -31.35
CA PHE A 171 32.61 -23.33 -30.18
C PHE A 171 31.78 -23.51 -28.90
N GLU A 172 32.46 -23.84 -27.80
CA GLU A 172 31.84 -24.38 -26.59
C GLU A 172 31.33 -23.29 -25.61
N GLU A 173 30.68 -23.77 -24.56
CA GLU A 173 29.80 -23.06 -23.63
C GLU A 173 30.35 -21.75 -23.02
N SER A 174 29.48 -20.73 -22.96
CA SER A 174 29.37 -19.90 -21.76
C SER A 174 27.90 -19.53 -21.52
N THR A 175 27.41 -19.78 -20.31
CA THR A 175 26.00 -19.60 -19.92
C THR A 175 25.69 -18.14 -19.58
N GLN A 176 25.53 -17.30 -20.61
CA GLN A 176 25.03 -15.94 -20.39
C GLN A 176 23.57 -15.94 -19.90
N PRO A 177 23.19 -15.09 -18.93
CA PRO A 177 21.82 -14.99 -18.46
C PRO A 177 20.91 -14.43 -19.57
N LYS A 178 19.65 -14.86 -19.58
CA LYS A 178 18.63 -14.39 -20.53
C LYS A 178 18.45 -12.88 -20.38
N THR A 179 18.84 -12.10 -21.39
CA THR A 179 18.72 -10.65 -21.39
C THR A 179 17.25 -10.22 -21.36
N GLN A 180 16.85 -9.59 -20.25
CA GLN A 180 15.51 -9.05 -20.06
C GLN A 180 15.27 -7.91 -21.06
N SER A 181 14.32 -8.09 -21.97
CA SER A 181 14.02 -7.10 -23.01
C SER A 181 13.08 -6.02 -22.47
N PHE A 182 13.49 -4.75 -22.59
CA PHE A 182 12.74 -3.56 -22.16
C PHE A 182 12.14 -2.82 -23.38
N PRO A 183 10.98 -2.17 -23.25
CA PRO A 183 10.32 -1.47 -24.36
C PRO A 183 11.05 -0.17 -24.74
N ILE A 184 10.82 0.33 -25.97
CA ILE A 184 11.39 1.61 -26.44
C ILE A 184 10.77 2.80 -25.68
N LEU A 185 9.48 2.71 -25.37
CA LEU A 185 8.82 3.63 -24.45
C LEU A 185 8.69 2.92 -23.11
N LEU A 186 9.33 3.47 -22.08
CA LEU A 186 9.21 2.96 -20.71
C LEU A 186 7.88 3.42 -20.08
N ASN A 187 7.31 4.54 -20.51
CA ASN A 187 6.00 5.02 -20.06
C ASN A 187 5.21 5.74 -21.16
N LEU A 188 4.04 6.27 -20.80
CA LEU A 188 3.16 7.00 -21.71
C LEU A 188 3.74 8.38 -22.06
N ILE A 189 4.42 8.47 -23.20
CA ILE A 189 4.84 9.77 -23.74
C ILE A 189 3.63 10.61 -24.15
N PRO A 190 3.63 11.93 -23.90
CA PRO A 190 2.55 12.81 -24.33
C PRO A 190 2.54 12.96 -25.85
N GLN A 191 1.34 13.11 -26.43
CA GLN A 191 1.19 13.36 -27.86
C GLN A 191 1.51 14.81 -28.23
N LEU A 192 1.91 14.99 -29.49
CA LEU A 192 2.01 16.26 -30.19
C LEU A 192 0.86 16.31 -31.20
N HIS A 193 -0.08 17.25 -31.03
CA HIS A 193 -1.27 17.35 -31.88
C HIS A 193 -1.16 18.46 -32.93
N ASP A 194 -0.56 19.60 -32.55
CA ASP A 194 -0.38 20.77 -33.39
C ASP A 194 1.06 20.87 -33.92
N LYS A 195 1.20 21.42 -35.13
CA LYS A 195 2.51 21.67 -35.74
C LYS A 195 3.25 22.78 -34.99
N VAL A 196 4.48 22.53 -34.56
CA VAL A 196 5.35 23.60 -34.04
C VAL A 196 5.77 24.54 -35.18
N ILE A 197 5.68 25.85 -34.92
CA ILE A 197 5.96 26.92 -35.88
C ILE A 197 7.04 27.83 -35.30
N GLY A 198 8.10 28.12 -36.06
CA GLY A 198 9.05 29.17 -35.68
C GLY A 198 10.12 28.76 -34.67
N ARG A 199 10.16 27.48 -34.30
CA ARG A 199 11.17 26.87 -33.41
C ARG A 199 12.13 25.96 -34.17
N GLU A 200 12.22 26.12 -35.49
CA GLU A 200 13.06 25.26 -36.35
C GLU A 200 14.54 25.40 -35.99
N ASP A 201 15.01 26.64 -35.76
CA ASP A 201 16.36 26.92 -35.27
C ASP A 201 16.59 26.42 -33.84
N ASP A 202 15.60 26.59 -32.96
CA ASP A 202 15.66 26.18 -31.55
C ASP A 202 15.72 24.65 -31.41
N LEU A 203 15.01 23.91 -32.27
CA LEU A 203 15.07 22.45 -32.36
C LEU A 203 16.47 21.99 -32.80
N VAL A 204 17.07 22.63 -33.81
CA VAL A 204 18.43 22.33 -34.28
C VAL A 204 19.47 22.68 -33.20
N HIS A 205 19.30 23.79 -32.49
CA HIS A 205 20.17 24.12 -31.35
C HIS A 205 20.07 23.06 -30.25
N LEU A 206 18.85 22.70 -29.85
CA LEU A 206 18.59 21.67 -28.84
C LEU A 206 19.18 20.31 -29.25
N GLN A 207 19.04 19.93 -30.53
CA GLN A 207 19.62 18.72 -31.10
C GLN A 207 21.15 18.70 -30.94
N ASN A 208 21.81 19.80 -31.31
CA ASN A 208 23.27 19.93 -31.24
C ASN A 208 23.76 19.94 -29.79
N THR A 209 23.05 20.63 -28.90
CA THR A 209 23.39 20.67 -27.47
C THR A 209 23.21 19.29 -26.82
N ILE A 210 22.06 18.64 -27.00
CA ILE A 210 21.83 17.30 -26.41
C ILE A 210 22.83 16.26 -26.93
N SER A 211 23.19 16.29 -28.21
CA SER A 211 24.18 15.35 -28.78
C SER A 211 25.64 15.64 -28.45
N THR A 212 25.93 16.74 -27.75
CA THR A 212 27.30 17.10 -27.32
C THR A 212 27.44 17.39 -25.83
N ALA A 213 26.35 17.37 -25.05
CA ALA A 213 26.37 17.68 -23.63
C ALA A 213 26.92 16.52 -22.77
N GLU A 214 27.94 16.80 -21.97
CA GLU A 214 28.41 15.92 -20.89
C GLU A 214 27.51 15.97 -19.65
N ARG A 215 26.40 16.73 -19.71
CA ARG A 215 25.55 17.10 -18.58
C ARG A 215 24.06 17.15 -18.97
N ILE A 216 23.22 17.36 -17.97
CA ILE A 216 21.78 17.52 -18.12
C ILE A 216 21.47 18.86 -18.81
N VAL A 217 20.67 18.81 -19.88
CA VAL A 217 20.25 19.98 -20.66
C VAL A 217 18.93 20.52 -20.13
N VAL A 218 18.87 21.84 -19.86
CA VAL A 218 17.66 22.52 -19.37
C VAL A 218 17.13 23.47 -20.43
N LEU A 219 15.94 23.18 -20.97
CA LEU A 219 15.11 24.15 -21.66
C LEU A 219 14.60 25.17 -20.63
N ASN A 220 15.07 26.41 -20.77
CA ASN A 220 14.74 27.53 -19.89
C ASN A 220 13.86 28.57 -20.60
N GLY A 221 13.31 29.54 -19.85
CA GLY A 221 12.45 30.60 -20.38
C GLY A 221 11.11 30.72 -19.65
N LEU A 222 10.30 31.70 -20.05
CA LEU A 222 9.05 32.08 -19.35
C LEU A 222 7.96 30.99 -19.36
N GLY A 223 6.94 31.14 -18.51
CA GLY A 223 5.72 30.34 -18.59
C GLY A 223 5.03 30.50 -19.96
N GLY A 224 4.44 29.43 -20.50
CA GLY A 224 3.72 29.47 -21.79
C GLY A 224 4.57 29.71 -23.06
N ILE A 225 5.90 29.82 -22.96
CA ILE A 225 6.79 30.14 -24.11
C ILE A 225 6.97 28.98 -25.13
N GLY A 226 6.50 27.78 -24.78
CA GLY A 226 6.56 26.58 -25.64
C GLY A 226 7.61 25.53 -25.29
N LYS A 227 8.31 25.61 -24.14
CA LYS A 227 9.35 24.64 -23.72
C LYS A 227 8.89 23.18 -23.81
N THR A 228 7.78 22.87 -23.14
CA THR A 228 7.12 21.55 -23.15
C THR A 228 6.76 21.11 -24.56
N THR A 229 6.29 22.02 -25.41
CA THR A 229 5.97 21.76 -26.81
C THR A 229 7.21 21.43 -27.65
N LEU A 230 8.33 22.14 -27.44
CA LEU A 230 9.59 21.82 -28.11
C LEU A 230 10.19 20.51 -27.62
N ALA A 231 10.08 20.19 -26.31
CA ALA A 231 10.49 18.90 -25.77
C ALA A 231 9.66 17.74 -26.37
N LYS A 232 8.35 17.95 -26.59
CA LYS A 232 7.49 16.99 -27.32
C LYS A 232 7.92 16.83 -28.78
N GLU A 233 8.11 17.91 -29.52
CA GLU A 233 8.60 17.88 -30.91
C GLU A 233 9.95 17.15 -31.02
N PHE A 234 10.92 17.51 -30.16
CA PHE A 234 12.23 16.85 -30.09
C PHE A 234 12.12 15.36 -29.85
N LEU A 235 11.29 14.91 -28.89
CA LEU A 235 11.06 13.51 -28.61
C LEU A 235 10.44 12.79 -29.82
N HIS A 236 9.37 13.32 -30.41
CA HIS A 236 8.70 12.68 -31.55
C HIS A 236 9.58 12.66 -32.81
N THR A 237 10.40 13.69 -33.04
CA THR A 237 11.40 13.72 -34.13
C THR A 237 12.50 12.68 -33.92
N ASN A 238 12.98 12.49 -32.68
CA ASN A 238 14.13 11.64 -32.37
C ASN A 238 13.79 10.26 -31.80
N LYS A 239 12.51 9.89 -31.73
CA LYS A 239 12.04 8.65 -31.08
C LYS A 239 12.76 7.37 -31.52
N TYR A 240 13.22 7.33 -32.77
CA TYR A 240 13.92 6.18 -33.35
C TYR A 240 15.46 6.23 -33.24
N HIS A 241 16.02 7.32 -32.70
CA HIS A 241 17.45 7.43 -32.36
C HIS A 241 17.76 6.92 -30.94
N TYR A 242 16.74 6.81 -30.08
CA TYR A 242 16.87 6.33 -28.71
C TYR A 242 16.39 4.88 -28.57
N ARG A 243 17.06 4.13 -27.71
CA ARG A 243 16.73 2.73 -27.43
C ARG A 243 15.66 2.61 -26.35
N HIS A 244 15.72 3.44 -25.32
CA HIS A 244 14.70 3.56 -24.27
C HIS A 244 14.38 5.04 -23.98
N ILE A 245 13.11 5.36 -23.75
CA ILE A 245 12.60 6.72 -23.54
C ILE A 245 11.64 6.74 -22.36
N ALA A 246 11.79 7.72 -21.46
CA ALA A 246 10.83 8.05 -20.40
C ALA A 246 10.47 9.55 -20.42
N TRP A 247 9.22 9.88 -20.11
CA TRP A 247 8.75 11.25 -19.90
C TRP A 247 8.07 11.37 -18.53
N VAL A 248 8.58 12.21 -17.63
CA VAL A 248 7.98 12.45 -16.31
C VAL A 248 7.61 13.92 -16.18
N SER A 249 6.37 14.21 -15.78
CA SER A 249 5.86 15.56 -15.56
C SER A 249 5.72 15.82 -14.06
N ILE A 250 6.27 16.93 -13.56
CA ILE A 250 6.23 17.27 -12.14
C ILE A 250 5.06 18.21 -11.84
N THR A 251 4.20 17.80 -10.91
CA THR A 251 3.14 18.65 -10.34
C THR A 251 3.67 19.40 -9.13
N ALA A 252 3.94 20.71 -9.30
CA ALA A 252 4.38 21.56 -8.21
C ALA A 252 3.21 22.13 -7.39
N SER A 253 3.40 22.22 -6.08
CA SER A 253 2.68 23.13 -5.18
C SER A 253 3.45 24.45 -5.06
N ASP A 254 2.76 25.58 -5.07
CA ASP A 254 3.34 26.93 -4.99
C ASP A 254 3.84 27.30 -3.57
N ARG A 255 4.64 26.44 -2.93
CA ARG A 255 5.23 26.68 -1.58
C ARG A 255 6.72 26.33 -1.52
N GLU A 256 7.49 27.20 -0.86
CA GLU A 256 8.95 27.11 -0.78
C GLU A 256 9.48 26.16 0.33
N ASP A 257 8.63 25.27 0.86
CA ASP A 257 9.04 24.26 1.84
C ASP A 257 9.93 23.21 1.18
N LEU A 258 11.23 23.26 1.49
CA LEU A 258 12.29 22.43 0.88
C LEU A 258 12.00 20.92 0.92
N GLN A 259 11.33 20.46 1.99
CA GLN A 259 10.94 19.06 2.16
C GLN A 259 9.82 18.65 1.17
N GLU A 260 8.76 19.46 1.07
CA GLU A 260 7.62 19.24 0.16
C GLU A 260 8.10 19.25 -1.32
N SER A 261 9.03 20.16 -1.64
CA SER A 261 9.64 20.26 -2.98
C SER A 261 10.54 19.06 -3.35
N MET A 262 11.10 18.35 -2.36
CA MET A 262 11.88 17.12 -2.59
C MET A 262 10.98 15.90 -2.81
N ASP A 263 9.96 15.71 -1.98
CA ASP A 263 9.02 14.59 -2.11
C ASP A 263 8.23 14.69 -3.43
N ASN A 264 7.76 15.89 -3.82
CA ASN A 264 7.07 16.10 -5.09
C ASN A 264 7.91 15.68 -6.32
N PHE A 265 9.23 15.92 -6.30
CA PHE A 265 10.12 15.51 -7.39
C PHE A 265 10.24 13.97 -7.47
N ALA A 266 10.50 13.32 -6.34
CA ALA A 266 10.68 11.87 -6.28
C ALA A 266 9.35 11.12 -6.55
N SER A 267 8.23 11.67 -6.09
CA SER A 267 6.88 11.10 -6.26
C SER A 267 6.46 11.00 -7.71
N ALA A 268 6.81 11.98 -8.54
CA ALA A 268 6.48 11.99 -9.98
C ALA A 268 7.05 10.77 -10.73
N PHE A 269 8.15 10.18 -10.27
CA PHE A 269 8.69 8.92 -10.78
C PHE A 269 8.10 7.71 -10.03
N ALA A 270 8.04 7.78 -8.69
CA ALA A 270 7.65 6.66 -7.83
C ALA A 270 6.17 6.25 -7.92
N GLN A 271 5.32 7.13 -8.47
CA GLN A 271 3.88 6.90 -8.67
C GLN A 271 3.48 6.68 -10.14
N ASP A 272 4.41 6.76 -11.11
CA ASP A 272 4.14 6.36 -12.50
C ASP A 272 4.17 4.83 -12.62
N VAL A 273 3.00 4.22 -12.43
CA VAL A 273 2.77 2.78 -12.52
C VAL A 273 3.23 2.20 -13.87
N VAL A 274 3.12 2.96 -14.97
CA VAL A 274 3.53 2.47 -16.30
C VAL A 274 5.06 2.44 -16.40
N LEU A 275 5.74 3.52 -15.96
CA LEU A 275 7.20 3.57 -15.90
C LEU A 275 7.78 2.44 -15.05
N VAL A 276 7.15 2.18 -13.90
CA VAL A 276 7.57 1.19 -12.91
C VAL A 276 7.29 -0.23 -13.40
N GLU A 277 6.03 -0.60 -13.61
CA GLU A 277 5.61 -2.00 -13.78
C GLU A 277 5.70 -2.50 -15.22
N GLU A 278 5.33 -1.68 -16.21
CA GLU A 278 5.34 -2.07 -17.63
C GLU A 278 6.70 -1.79 -18.29
N GLY A 279 7.25 -0.59 -18.04
CA GLY A 279 8.50 -0.09 -18.60
C GLY A 279 9.73 -0.76 -18.04
N LEU A 280 10.04 -0.44 -16.78
CA LEU A 280 11.22 -0.94 -16.08
C LEU A 280 11.03 -2.33 -15.46
N LYS A 281 9.80 -2.86 -15.47
CA LYS A 281 9.45 -4.20 -14.93
C LYS A 281 9.84 -4.36 -13.46
N LEU A 282 9.83 -3.24 -12.74
CA LEU A 282 10.06 -3.16 -11.31
C LEU A 282 8.75 -3.49 -10.60
N GLN A 283 8.64 -4.71 -10.09
CA GLN A 283 7.60 -5.03 -9.13
C GLN A 283 8.07 -4.59 -7.76
N PHE A 284 7.67 -3.38 -7.37
CA PHE A 284 7.60 -3.05 -5.96
C PHE A 284 6.46 -3.86 -5.36
N THR A 285 6.76 -4.92 -4.61
CA THR A 285 5.81 -5.73 -3.85
C THR A 285 5.07 -4.93 -2.75
N THR A 286 5.28 -3.61 -2.71
CA THR A 286 5.63 -2.88 -1.49
C THR A 286 5.72 -1.36 -1.72
N GLU A 287 4.96 -0.59 -0.94
CA GLU A 287 4.90 0.88 -0.87
C GLU A 287 6.18 1.63 -0.45
N LYS A 288 7.38 1.03 -0.50
CA LYS A 288 8.71 1.60 -0.18
C LYS A 288 8.77 3.13 -0.23
N PRO A 289 9.36 3.82 0.78
CA PRO A 289 9.38 5.28 0.84
C PRO A 289 9.72 5.92 -0.50
N VAL A 290 8.98 6.97 -0.87
CA VAL A 290 9.02 7.58 -2.22
C VAL A 290 10.44 7.84 -2.72
N ILE A 291 11.31 8.31 -1.82
CA ILE A 291 12.74 8.57 -2.05
C ILE A 291 13.55 7.31 -2.39
N GLU A 292 13.20 6.14 -1.87
CA GLU A 292 13.81 4.86 -2.20
C GLU A 292 13.29 4.27 -3.51
N LYS A 293 11.97 4.32 -3.76
CA LYS A 293 11.40 3.93 -5.06
C LYS A 293 12.07 4.73 -6.17
N PHE A 294 12.19 6.04 -5.99
CA PHE A 294 12.93 6.92 -6.88
C PHE A 294 14.39 6.45 -7.07
N LYS A 295 15.15 6.16 -6.01
CA LYS A 295 16.52 5.62 -6.11
C LYS A 295 16.59 4.29 -6.90
N ILE A 296 15.64 3.38 -6.69
CA ILE A 296 15.58 2.09 -7.41
C ILE A 296 15.21 2.28 -8.89
N ILE A 297 14.28 3.19 -9.20
CA ILE A 297 13.94 3.58 -10.57
C ILE A 297 15.17 4.19 -11.26
N MET A 298 15.89 5.10 -10.59
CA MET A 298 17.12 5.67 -11.12
C MET A 298 18.20 4.62 -11.37
N TYR A 299 18.42 3.68 -10.43
CA TYR A 299 19.35 2.57 -10.61
C TYR A 299 18.95 1.66 -11.79
N ALA A 300 17.66 1.36 -11.96
CA ALA A 300 17.18 0.58 -13.09
C ALA A 300 17.41 1.31 -14.43
N LEU A 301 17.11 2.61 -14.50
CA LEU A 301 17.39 3.45 -15.67
C LEU A 301 18.90 3.48 -15.99
N GLN A 302 19.76 3.71 -15.00
CA GLN A 302 21.23 3.72 -15.14
C GLN A 302 21.78 2.41 -15.75
N ASN A 303 21.15 1.27 -15.48
CA ASN A 303 21.55 -0.03 -16.00
C ASN A 303 21.02 -0.34 -17.43
N LEU A 304 20.20 0.53 -18.04
CA LEU A 304 19.73 0.33 -19.42
C LEU A 304 20.83 0.72 -20.44
N SER A 305 21.30 -0.28 -21.19
CA SER A 305 22.27 -0.10 -22.28
C SER A 305 21.73 0.68 -23.49
N GLY A 306 22.64 1.30 -24.26
CA GLY A 306 22.33 2.08 -25.47
C GLY A 306 22.16 3.58 -25.19
N PRO A 307 21.89 4.41 -26.23
CA PRO A 307 21.52 5.81 -26.04
C PRO A 307 20.05 5.91 -25.66
N ASN A 308 19.76 6.52 -24.52
CA ASN A 308 18.42 6.64 -23.95
C ASN A 308 18.05 8.11 -23.68
N LEU A 309 16.75 8.41 -23.58
CA LEU A 309 16.23 9.75 -23.35
C LEU A 309 15.32 9.80 -22.11
N LEU A 310 15.67 10.62 -21.13
CA LEU A 310 14.77 11.00 -20.03
C LEU A 310 14.33 12.45 -20.21
N VAL A 311 13.03 12.69 -20.33
CA VAL A 311 12.45 14.04 -20.29
C VAL A 311 11.80 14.29 -18.94
N ILE A 312 12.12 15.41 -18.31
CA ILE A 312 11.55 15.87 -17.04
C ILE A 312 10.87 17.22 -17.26
N ASP A 313 9.55 17.25 -17.31
CA ASP A 313 8.76 18.45 -17.63
C ASP A 313 8.28 19.16 -16.35
N ASN A 314 8.37 20.50 -16.34
CA ASN A 314 8.02 21.39 -15.23
C ASN A 314 8.85 21.19 -13.95
N ALA A 315 10.14 20.89 -14.09
CA ALA A 315 11.05 20.83 -12.94
C ALA A 315 11.31 22.23 -12.34
N GLU A 316 11.24 22.32 -11.03
CA GLU A 316 11.57 23.53 -10.25
C GLU A 316 12.93 23.36 -9.54
N GLY A 317 13.23 24.17 -8.51
CA GLY A 317 14.59 24.25 -7.94
C GLY A 317 15.15 22.94 -7.36
N SER A 318 14.29 22.04 -6.88
CA SER A 318 14.65 20.82 -6.14
C SER A 318 15.41 19.78 -6.98
N ILE A 319 15.32 19.80 -8.31
CA ILE A 319 16.10 18.90 -9.20
C ILE A 319 17.61 18.98 -8.96
N LYS A 320 18.12 20.11 -8.43
CA LYS A 320 19.52 20.27 -8.02
C LYS A 320 19.95 19.20 -7.01
N ASN A 321 19.06 18.82 -6.09
CA ASN A 321 19.32 17.84 -5.02
C ASN A 321 19.38 16.40 -5.57
N PHE A 322 18.76 16.15 -6.72
CA PHE A 322 18.68 14.84 -7.36
C PHE A 322 19.69 14.63 -8.50
N ARG A 323 20.45 15.68 -8.87
CA ARG A 323 21.38 15.68 -10.01
C ARG A 323 22.30 14.45 -10.06
N GLU A 324 22.86 14.06 -8.93
CA GLU A 324 23.83 12.95 -8.84
C GLU A 324 23.18 11.57 -8.87
N THR A 325 21.86 11.50 -8.66
CA THR A 325 21.08 10.26 -8.74
C THR A 325 20.45 10.02 -10.12
N LEU A 326 20.26 11.07 -10.93
CA LEU A 326 19.70 10.93 -12.28
C LEU A 326 20.64 10.13 -13.21
N PRO A 327 20.13 9.44 -14.25
CA PRO A 327 20.96 8.63 -15.14
C PRO A 327 21.79 9.52 -16.09
N ILE A 328 23.10 9.59 -15.86
CA ILE A 328 24.01 10.53 -16.55
C ILE A 328 24.47 10.08 -17.96
N PRO A 329 24.97 11.02 -18.79
CA PRO A 329 25.70 10.70 -20.03
C PRO A 329 26.90 9.76 -19.79
N PRO A 330 27.34 8.98 -20.79
CA PRO A 330 26.96 9.04 -22.22
C PRO A 330 25.79 8.11 -22.61
N HIS A 331 25.28 7.27 -21.70
CA HIS A 331 24.18 6.34 -22.02
C HIS A 331 22.80 7.01 -21.95
N TRP A 332 22.68 8.12 -21.23
CA TRP A 332 21.43 8.86 -21.12
C TRP A 332 21.61 10.33 -21.48
N HIS A 333 20.75 10.80 -22.37
CA HIS A 333 20.47 12.22 -22.55
C HIS A 333 19.31 12.58 -21.62
N ILE A 334 19.51 13.60 -20.76
CA ILE A 334 18.43 14.13 -19.91
C ILE A 334 18.07 15.52 -20.41
N LEU A 335 16.77 15.70 -20.72
CA LEU A 335 16.16 16.96 -21.12
C LEU A 335 15.17 17.42 -20.05
N VAL A 336 15.41 18.59 -19.47
CA VAL A 336 14.58 19.17 -18.41
C VAL A 336 13.88 20.42 -18.95
N THR A 337 12.60 20.66 -18.60
CA THR A 337 11.97 21.97 -18.79
C THR A 337 11.79 22.68 -17.45
N SER A 338 12.11 23.99 -17.38
CA SER A 338 11.97 24.78 -16.14
C SER A 338 11.59 26.24 -16.41
N ARG A 339 10.99 26.91 -15.41
CA ARG A 339 10.83 28.39 -15.40
C ARG A 339 12.04 29.10 -14.78
N GLY A 340 12.71 28.47 -13.82
CA GLY A 340 13.80 29.08 -13.05
C GLY A 340 15.18 28.78 -13.64
N ASN A 341 16.18 29.62 -13.35
CA ASN A 341 17.54 29.39 -13.82
C ASN A 341 18.25 28.32 -12.97
N LEU A 342 18.45 27.13 -13.55
CA LEU A 342 19.03 25.97 -12.87
C LEU A 342 20.56 25.97 -12.97
N SER A 343 21.20 26.69 -12.04
CA SER A 343 22.66 26.74 -11.85
C SER A 343 23.32 25.36 -11.88
N GLY A 344 24.28 25.17 -12.79
CA GLY A 344 25.10 23.96 -12.91
C GLY A 344 24.67 22.97 -14.01
N PHE A 345 23.51 23.20 -14.62
CA PHE A 345 22.99 22.50 -15.80
C PHE A 345 23.41 23.25 -17.08
N ASP A 346 23.26 22.63 -18.25
CA ASP A 346 23.60 23.26 -19.53
C ASP A 346 22.32 23.89 -20.14
N PRO A 347 22.20 25.24 -20.23
CA PRO A 347 20.93 25.88 -20.54
C PRO A 347 20.72 26.08 -22.05
N VAL A 348 19.55 25.68 -22.54
CA VAL A 348 19.00 26.11 -23.83
C VAL A 348 17.87 27.11 -23.54
N ILE A 349 18.12 28.39 -23.78
CA ILE A 349 17.17 29.46 -23.46
C ILE A 349 16.15 29.59 -24.59
N LEU A 350 14.87 29.34 -24.30
CA LEU A 350 13.76 29.69 -25.19
C LEU A 350 13.39 31.16 -25.01
N ASP A 351 13.72 31.97 -26.01
CA ASP A 351 13.25 33.35 -26.13
C ASP A 351 11.88 33.42 -26.84
N ASN A 352 11.33 34.61 -26.99
CA ASN A 352 10.11 34.88 -27.75
C ASN A 352 10.26 34.56 -29.25
N LEU A 353 9.13 34.45 -29.97
CA LEU A 353 9.16 34.05 -31.38
C LEU A 353 9.68 35.19 -32.27
N LYS A 354 10.53 34.85 -33.24
CA LYS A 354 10.96 35.77 -34.31
C LYS A 354 9.75 36.37 -35.04
N GLN A 355 9.88 37.61 -35.52
CA GLN A 355 8.76 38.42 -35.99
C GLN A 355 7.88 37.71 -37.04
N GLU A 356 8.51 37.08 -38.02
CA GLU A 356 7.85 36.35 -39.10
C GLU A 356 7.20 35.06 -38.59
N ALA A 357 7.85 34.36 -37.67
CA ALA A 357 7.33 33.16 -37.02
C ALA A 357 6.08 33.46 -36.18
N ALA A 358 6.11 34.55 -35.40
CA ALA A 358 4.97 35.01 -34.63
C ALA A 358 3.77 35.36 -35.53
N VAL A 359 4.00 36.02 -36.68
CA VAL A 359 2.94 36.25 -37.68
C VAL A 359 2.42 34.94 -38.28
N ARG A 360 3.28 33.94 -38.56
CA ARG A 360 2.83 32.62 -39.04
C ARG A 360 1.94 31.93 -38.00
N LEU A 361 2.31 31.95 -36.72
CA LEU A 361 1.51 31.37 -35.64
C LEU A 361 0.17 32.11 -35.48
N PHE A 362 0.19 33.45 -35.45
CA PHE A 362 -1.03 34.26 -35.37
C PHE A 362 -2.00 33.95 -36.52
N LYS A 363 -1.51 33.95 -37.77
CA LYS A 363 -2.32 33.66 -38.96
C LYS A 363 -2.80 32.21 -39.08
N THR A 364 -2.22 31.28 -38.31
CA THR A 364 -2.71 29.89 -38.20
C THR A 364 -4.05 29.85 -37.45
N TRP A 365 -4.24 30.74 -36.46
CA TRP A 365 -5.47 30.81 -35.66
C TRP A 365 -6.40 31.97 -36.04
N TYR A 366 -5.88 33.00 -36.72
CA TYR A 366 -6.64 34.13 -37.29
C TYR A 366 -6.40 34.21 -38.82
N PRO A 367 -7.15 33.44 -39.63
CA PRO A 367 -6.95 33.35 -41.08
C PRO A 367 -7.61 34.48 -41.89
N ASN A 368 -8.30 35.42 -41.23
CA ASN A 368 -9.02 36.51 -41.91
C ASN A 368 -8.05 37.51 -42.57
N GLU A 369 -8.43 38.04 -43.74
CA GLU A 369 -7.68 39.12 -44.39
C GLU A 369 -7.53 40.33 -43.44
N SER A 370 -6.28 40.74 -43.24
CA SER A 370 -5.88 41.74 -42.25
C SER A 370 -4.52 42.31 -42.65
N ASP A 371 -4.28 43.60 -42.35
CA ASP A 371 -2.98 44.20 -42.64
C ASP A 371 -1.90 43.53 -41.76
N THR A 372 -0.83 43.08 -42.39
CA THR A 372 0.27 42.44 -41.68
C THR A 372 1.05 43.45 -40.83
N ASN A 373 0.99 44.75 -41.15
CA ASN A 373 1.52 45.81 -40.28
C ASN A 373 0.73 45.95 -38.98
N GLU A 374 -0.60 45.78 -39.00
CA GLU A 374 -1.41 45.77 -37.78
C GLU A 374 -1.13 44.54 -36.93
N ILE A 375 -0.94 43.37 -37.57
CA ILE A 375 -0.51 42.16 -36.85
C ILE A 375 0.87 42.39 -36.21
N TYR A 376 1.85 42.95 -36.92
CA TYR A 376 3.15 43.27 -36.32
C TYR A 376 3.02 44.19 -35.10
N ALA A 377 2.23 45.27 -35.20
CA ALA A 377 2.03 46.23 -34.11
C ALA A 377 1.27 45.65 -32.89
N LEU A 378 0.50 44.56 -33.06
CA LEU A 378 -0.09 43.80 -31.96
C LEU A 378 0.90 42.82 -31.33
N LEU A 379 1.67 42.12 -32.15
CA LEU A 379 2.66 41.15 -31.69
C LEU A 379 3.83 41.80 -30.94
N GLU A 380 4.23 43.01 -31.35
CA GLU A 380 5.22 43.85 -30.69
C GLU A 380 4.79 44.22 -29.26
N GLU A 381 3.51 44.56 -29.06
CA GLU A 381 2.96 44.95 -27.75
C GLU A 381 2.91 43.79 -26.73
N ILE A 382 2.93 42.54 -27.20
CA ILE A 382 2.95 41.34 -26.35
C ILE A 382 4.31 40.64 -26.32
N ASP A 383 5.39 41.34 -26.66
CA ASP A 383 6.77 40.84 -26.75
C ASP A 383 6.91 39.56 -27.59
N TYR A 384 6.01 39.30 -28.56
CA TYR A 384 5.96 38.07 -29.36
C TYR A 384 5.82 36.76 -28.55
N HIS A 385 5.17 36.81 -27.37
CA HIS A 385 5.01 35.67 -26.46
C HIS A 385 4.01 34.59 -26.96
N THR A 386 4.47 33.35 -27.09
CA THR A 386 3.76 32.25 -27.77
C THR A 386 2.32 31.98 -27.28
N LEU A 387 2.09 31.86 -25.97
CA LEU A 387 0.74 31.61 -25.42
C LEU A 387 -0.20 32.79 -25.67
N THR A 388 0.33 34.01 -25.55
CA THR A 388 -0.45 35.25 -25.74
C THR A 388 -0.83 35.44 -27.22
N ILE A 389 0.07 35.08 -28.15
CA ILE A 389 -0.22 35.07 -29.60
C ILE A 389 -1.42 34.17 -29.90
N GLU A 390 -1.41 32.94 -29.38
CA GLU A 390 -2.48 31.95 -29.63
C GLU A 390 -3.82 32.41 -29.03
N LEU A 391 -3.82 32.84 -27.77
CA LEU A 391 -5.04 33.31 -27.09
C LEU A 391 -5.63 34.56 -27.76
N LEU A 392 -4.80 35.52 -28.19
CA LEU A 392 -5.28 36.71 -28.90
C LEU A 392 -5.85 36.36 -30.27
N ALA A 393 -5.18 35.50 -31.05
CA ALA A 393 -5.68 35.08 -32.36
C ALA A 393 -6.99 34.28 -32.25
N LYS A 394 -7.11 33.35 -31.29
CA LYS A 394 -8.36 32.62 -31.00
C LYS A 394 -9.47 33.53 -30.46
N THR A 395 -9.13 34.53 -29.65
CA THR A 395 -10.08 35.55 -29.16
C THR A 395 -10.61 36.42 -30.30
N LEU A 396 -9.73 36.87 -31.22
CA LEU A 396 -10.13 37.64 -32.40
C LEU A 396 -11.01 36.81 -33.35
N THR A 397 -10.65 35.56 -33.65
CA THR A 397 -11.47 34.66 -34.50
C THR A 397 -12.84 34.39 -33.89
N SER A 398 -12.90 34.08 -32.59
CA SER A 398 -14.16 33.84 -31.88
C SER A 398 -14.99 35.12 -31.62
N SER A 399 -14.41 36.32 -31.79
CA SER A 399 -15.14 37.59 -31.72
C SER A 399 -16.08 37.83 -32.90
N LEU A 400 -15.94 37.06 -34.00
CA LEU A 400 -16.71 37.23 -35.26
C LEU A 400 -16.68 38.67 -35.83
N GLY A 401 -15.59 39.41 -35.58
CA GLY A 401 -15.42 40.79 -36.04
C GLY A 401 -15.97 41.87 -35.09
N PHE A 402 -16.49 41.50 -33.91
CA PHE A 402 -16.84 42.47 -32.85
C PHE A 402 -15.63 43.02 -32.08
N LEU A 403 -14.42 42.51 -32.36
CA LEU A 403 -13.15 43.01 -31.84
C LEU A 403 -12.16 43.09 -33.00
N SER A 404 -11.53 44.24 -33.20
CA SER A 404 -10.46 44.41 -34.19
C SER A 404 -9.07 44.31 -33.56
N ILE A 405 -8.04 44.17 -34.41
CA ILE A 405 -6.64 44.20 -33.98
C ILE A 405 -6.32 45.54 -33.31
N ARG A 406 -6.89 46.66 -33.80
CA ARG A 406 -6.69 48.00 -33.24
C ARG A 406 -7.26 48.16 -31.84
N ASP A 407 -8.48 47.67 -31.60
CA ASP A 407 -9.11 47.68 -30.26
C ASP A 407 -8.25 46.94 -29.22
N LEU A 408 -7.55 45.89 -29.66
CA LEU A 408 -6.64 45.11 -28.83
C LEU A 408 -5.34 45.86 -28.53
N ILE A 409 -4.71 46.45 -29.56
CA ILE A 409 -3.50 47.29 -29.42
C ILE A 409 -3.77 48.45 -28.45
N GLU A 410 -4.88 49.17 -28.60
CA GLU A 410 -5.21 50.31 -27.73
C GLU A 410 -5.40 49.89 -26.27
N ARG A 411 -6.04 48.73 -26.02
CA ARG A 411 -6.27 48.22 -24.66
C ARG A 411 -5.00 47.73 -23.98
N LEU A 412 -4.13 47.01 -24.70
CA LEU A 412 -2.82 46.61 -24.18
C LEU A 412 -1.98 47.84 -23.84
N LYS A 413 -1.84 48.79 -24.79
CA LYS A 413 -1.10 50.05 -24.60
C LYS A 413 -1.64 50.92 -23.46
N SER A 414 -2.94 50.88 -23.20
CA SER A 414 -3.55 51.64 -22.09
C SER A 414 -3.09 51.18 -20.70
N LYS A 415 -2.62 49.93 -20.56
CA LYS A 415 -2.29 49.25 -19.29
C LYS A 415 -3.36 49.34 -18.19
N ASN A 416 -4.60 49.68 -18.56
CA ASN A 416 -5.71 49.96 -17.65
C ASN A 416 -6.37 48.68 -17.09
N LEU A 417 -5.61 47.94 -16.29
CA LEU A 417 -6.17 47.28 -15.12
C LEU A 417 -6.43 48.39 -14.09
N ASN A 418 -7.68 48.92 -14.07
CA ASN A 418 -8.15 50.06 -13.26
C ASN A 418 -8.14 49.83 -11.72
N ASP A 419 -7.24 48.99 -11.22
CA ASP A 419 -7.22 48.47 -9.87
C ASP A 419 -5.75 48.38 -9.42
N GLU A 420 -5.32 49.39 -8.65
CA GLU A 420 -3.95 49.49 -8.14
C GLU A 420 -3.64 48.35 -7.15
N LEU A 421 -4.63 47.88 -6.38
CA LEU A 421 -4.46 46.77 -5.43
C LEU A 421 -4.22 45.45 -6.17
N LEU A 422 -4.92 45.23 -7.29
CA LEU A 422 -4.68 44.09 -8.16
C LEU A 422 -3.27 44.15 -8.78
N GLN A 423 -2.81 45.32 -9.24
CA GLN A 423 -1.45 45.47 -9.77
C GLN A 423 -0.35 45.27 -8.70
N ASP A 424 -0.52 45.81 -7.49
CA ASP A 424 0.40 45.58 -6.37
C ASP A 424 0.44 44.09 -6.00
N SER A 425 -0.72 43.44 -5.85
CA SER A 425 -0.78 42.02 -5.46
C SER A 425 -0.12 41.06 -6.46
N ILE A 426 -0.16 41.37 -7.76
CA ILE A 426 0.60 40.65 -8.78
C ILE A 426 2.09 40.99 -8.66
N SER A 427 2.44 42.27 -8.53
CA SER A 427 3.83 42.74 -8.48
C SER A 427 4.60 42.27 -7.24
N THR A 428 3.90 41.97 -6.14
CA THR A 428 4.49 41.35 -4.93
C THR A 428 4.65 39.83 -5.03
N ALA A 429 3.91 39.17 -5.92
CA ALA A 429 3.83 37.71 -6.01
C ALA A 429 4.60 37.11 -7.20
N HIS A 430 4.86 37.89 -8.26
CA HIS A 430 5.44 37.40 -9.51
C HIS A 430 6.64 38.24 -9.96
N GLY A 431 7.57 37.62 -10.68
CA GLY A 431 8.71 38.31 -11.29
C GLY A 431 8.28 39.28 -12.39
N THR A 432 9.04 40.36 -12.63
CA THR A 432 8.64 41.47 -13.52
C THR A 432 8.18 41.07 -14.93
N GLN A 433 8.82 40.08 -15.55
CA GLN A 433 8.40 39.55 -16.86
C GLN A 433 7.12 38.68 -16.79
N GLU A 434 6.92 37.96 -15.69
CA GLU A 434 5.73 37.13 -15.47
C GLU A 434 4.51 37.99 -15.10
N THR A 435 4.72 39.10 -14.39
CA THR A 435 3.74 40.18 -14.17
C THR A 435 3.25 40.79 -15.50
N THR A 436 4.15 41.13 -16.43
CA THR A 436 3.76 41.65 -17.76
C THR A 436 2.92 40.63 -18.53
N LEU A 437 3.36 39.36 -18.56
CA LEU A 437 2.62 38.28 -19.20
C LEU A 437 1.22 38.09 -18.58
N LEU A 438 1.11 38.03 -17.25
CA LEU A 438 -0.16 37.86 -16.55
C LEU A 438 -1.10 39.03 -16.83
N ASN A 439 -0.59 40.26 -16.88
CA ASN A 439 -1.37 41.45 -17.25
C ASN A 439 -1.92 41.37 -18.69
N HIS A 440 -1.13 40.88 -19.66
CA HIS A 440 -1.60 40.68 -21.04
C HIS A 440 -2.70 39.60 -21.11
N LEU A 441 -2.56 38.51 -20.34
CA LEU A 441 -3.57 37.46 -20.24
C LEU A 441 -4.86 37.96 -19.54
N LEU A 442 -4.75 38.81 -18.51
CA LEU A 442 -5.89 39.44 -17.82
C LEU A 442 -6.65 40.43 -18.71
N ILE A 443 -5.93 41.22 -19.53
CA ILE A 443 -6.55 42.10 -20.54
C ILE A 443 -7.27 41.26 -21.61
N THR A 444 -6.66 40.15 -22.03
CA THR A 444 -7.27 39.19 -22.97
C THR A 444 -8.53 38.54 -22.38
N PHE A 445 -8.50 38.16 -21.11
CA PHE A 445 -9.65 37.59 -20.39
C PHE A 445 -10.82 38.58 -20.27
N LYS A 446 -10.53 39.85 -19.96
CA LYS A 446 -11.53 40.94 -19.92
C LYS A 446 -12.07 41.34 -21.30
N LEU A 447 -11.50 40.82 -22.39
CA LEU A 447 -11.90 41.07 -23.77
C LEU A 447 -12.75 39.95 -24.38
N VAL A 448 -12.50 38.69 -24.02
CA VAL A 448 -13.27 37.55 -24.53
C VAL A 448 -14.69 37.54 -23.95
N LYS A 449 -15.71 37.41 -24.82
CA LYS A 449 -17.09 37.21 -24.36
C LYS A 449 -17.29 35.75 -23.96
N LEU A 450 -17.19 35.49 -22.66
CA LEU A 450 -17.52 34.21 -22.03
C LEU A 450 -18.95 34.23 -21.49
N THR A 451 -19.66 33.13 -21.65
CA THR A 451 -20.97 32.89 -21.02
C THR A 451 -20.79 32.43 -19.57
N GLN A 452 -21.81 32.58 -18.73
CA GLN A 452 -21.78 32.08 -17.34
C GLN A 452 -21.44 30.58 -17.24
N ARG A 453 -21.87 29.77 -18.21
CA ARG A 453 -21.52 28.34 -18.30
C ARG A 453 -20.03 28.10 -18.61
N GLU A 454 -19.40 29.00 -19.35
CA GLU A 454 -17.96 28.95 -19.63
C GLU A 454 -17.15 29.43 -18.44
N LEU A 455 -17.56 30.52 -17.78
CA LEU A 455 -16.94 31.01 -16.55
C LEU A 455 -16.95 29.90 -15.47
N TYR A 456 -18.12 29.30 -15.22
CA TYR A 456 -18.28 28.21 -14.26
C TYR A 456 -17.36 27.00 -14.53
N VAL A 457 -17.16 26.60 -15.79
CA VAL A 457 -16.19 25.54 -16.13
C VAL A 457 -14.75 25.96 -15.77
N LEU A 458 -14.38 27.22 -16.01
CA LEU A 458 -13.05 27.73 -15.67
C LEU A 458 -12.86 27.81 -14.14
N GLU A 459 -13.90 28.16 -13.39
CA GLU A 459 -13.91 28.15 -11.92
C GLU A 459 -13.78 26.73 -11.36
N CYS A 460 -14.46 25.73 -11.94
CA CYS A 460 -14.24 24.31 -11.60
C CYS A 460 -12.78 23.88 -11.79
N PHE A 461 -12.14 24.28 -12.90
CA PHE A 461 -10.72 23.97 -13.17
C PHE A 461 -9.74 24.68 -12.24
N TYR A 462 -10.10 25.80 -11.61
CA TYR A 462 -9.25 26.46 -10.62
C TYR A 462 -9.09 25.61 -9.33
N PHE A 463 -10.13 24.89 -8.93
CA PHE A 463 -10.13 24.02 -7.74
C PHE A 463 -9.57 22.60 -8.00
N LEU A 464 -9.06 22.33 -9.20
CA LEU A 464 -8.47 21.05 -9.59
C LEU A 464 -6.96 21.17 -9.85
N PRO A 465 -6.16 20.13 -9.56
CA PRO A 465 -4.76 20.06 -9.99
C PRO A 465 -4.60 20.34 -11.51
N PRO A 466 -3.44 20.84 -11.97
CA PRO A 466 -3.20 21.17 -13.38
C PRO A 466 -2.97 19.91 -14.26
N ASP A 467 -3.96 19.03 -14.35
CA ASP A 467 -3.97 17.77 -15.13
C ASP A 467 -5.07 17.79 -16.22
N TYR A 468 -5.26 16.67 -16.91
CA TYR A 468 -6.23 16.43 -17.98
C TYR A 468 -7.47 15.66 -17.46
N TYR A 469 -8.64 16.28 -17.48
CA TYR A 469 -9.90 15.70 -16.98
C TYR A 469 -10.94 15.48 -18.08
N SER A 470 -11.78 14.45 -17.96
CA SER A 470 -12.97 14.33 -18.79
C SER A 470 -14.08 15.28 -18.29
N ALA A 471 -14.92 15.76 -19.20
CA ALA A 471 -16.04 16.62 -18.83
C ALA A 471 -17.09 15.88 -17.99
N GLU A 472 -17.21 14.56 -18.17
CA GLU A 472 -17.98 13.65 -17.31
C GLU A 472 -17.48 13.66 -15.86
N TRP A 473 -16.15 13.64 -15.65
CA TRP A 473 -15.58 13.62 -14.29
C TRP A 473 -15.80 14.94 -13.58
N ILE A 474 -15.53 16.07 -14.23
CA ILE A 474 -15.81 17.39 -13.63
C ILE A 474 -17.32 17.57 -13.39
N ALA A 475 -18.20 17.09 -14.29
CA ALA A 475 -19.65 17.13 -14.06
C ALA A 475 -20.08 16.31 -12.82
N THR A 476 -19.37 15.22 -12.52
CA THR A 476 -19.57 14.40 -11.31
C THR A 476 -19.03 15.10 -10.07
N LEU A 477 -17.83 15.69 -10.15
CA LEU A 477 -17.19 16.39 -9.01
C LEU A 477 -17.96 17.62 -8.54
N PHE A 478 -18.62 18.34 -9.46
CA PHE A 478 -19.31 19.60 -9.20
C PHE A 478 -20.85 19.51 -9.32
N ASP A 479 -21.41 18.29 -9.30
CA ASP A 479 -22.86 17.98 -9.29
C ASP A 479 -23.69 18.72 -10.38
N VAL A 480 -23.27 18.61 -11.64
CA VAL A 480 -23.75 19.49 -12.72
C VAL A 480 -24.98 18.91 -13.45
N GLU A 481 -26.18 19.33 -13.03
CA GLU A 481 -27.49 18.90 -13.56
C GLU A 481 -27.65 18.82 -15.10
N ASN A 482 -26.93 19.66 -15.85
CA ASN A 482 -27.08 19.77 -17.31
C ASN A 482 -25.74 19.53 -18.02
N GLU A 483 -25.37 18.25 -18.10
CA GLU A 483 -24.18 17.76 -18.81
C GLU A 483 -24.06 18.28 -20.25
N VAL A 484 -25.17 18.43 -20.99
CA VAL A 484 -25.12 18.77 -22.43
C VAL A 484 -24.63 20.21 -22.63
N LEU A 485 -25.19 21.17 -21.89
CA LEU A 485 -24.73 22.56 -21.95
C LEU A 485 -23.33 22.72 -21.33
N PHE A 486 -23.01 21.95 -20.30
CA PHE A 486 -21.68 21.91 -19.70
C PHE A 486 -20.62 21.43 -20.70
N LYS A 487 -20.81 20.27 -21.34
CA LYS A 487 -19.90 19.72 -22.37
C LYS A 487 -19.77 20.59 -23.63
N ASN A 488 -20.75 21.44 -23.91
CA ASN A 488 -20.64 22.45 -24.96
C ASN A 488 -19.76 23.64 -24.55
N ALA A 489 -19.79 24.05 -23.26
CA ALA A 489 -18.91 25.09 -22.74
C ALA A 489 -17.42 24.67 -22.82
N PHE A 490 -17.08 23.42 -22.49
CA PHE A 490 -15.71 22.89 -22.68
C PHE A 490 -15.20 23.04 -24.13
N LYS A 491 -16.03 22.70 -25.12
CA LYS A 491 -15.70 22.84 -26.55
C LYS A 491 -15.52 24.31 -26.96
N SER A 492 -16.38 25.20 -26.46
CA SER A 492 -16.32 26.64 -26.72
C SER A 492 -15.05 27.26 -26.10
N LEU A 493 -14.73 26.91 -24.85
CA LEU A 493 -13.48 27.33 -24.19
C LEU A 493 -12.24 26.85 -24.93
N HIS A 494 -12.25 25.61 -25.43
CA HIS A 494 -11.16 25.08 -26.26
C HIS A 494 -11.00 25.84 -27.59
N GLN A 495 -12.10 26.14 -28.29
CA GLN A 495 -12.09 26.98 -29.49
C GLN A 495 -11.58 28.40 -29.22
N LYS A 496 -11.89 28.95 -28.03
CA LYS A 496 -11.39 30.25 -27.54
C LYS A 496 -9.96 30.20 -26.97
N GLY A 497 -9.34 29.02 -26.88
CA GLY A 497 -7.97 28.80 -26.41
C GLY A 497 -7.78 28.65 -24.89
N TRP A 498 -8.84 28.80 -24.08
CA TRP A 498 -8.75 28.78 -22.62
C TRP A 498 -8.64 27.37 -22.01
N LEU A 499 -8.94 26.32 -22.80
CA LEU A 499 -8.67 24.92 -22.46
C LEU A 499 -7.91 24.22 -23.59
N GLN A 500 -6.93 23.42 -23.23
CA GLN A 500 -6.32 22.44 -24.14
C GLN A 500 -7.17 21.16 -24.16
N PHE A 501 -7.07 20.38 -25.23
CA PHE A 501 -7.81 19.13 -25.40
C PHE A 501 -6.90 18.05 -26.00
N ASP A 502 -6.72 16.94 -25.29
CA ASP A 502 -6.17 15.69 -25.81
C ASP A 502 -7.31 14.68 -25.87
N SER A 503 -7.74 14.34 -27.10
CA SER A 503 -8.58 13.22 -27.54
C SER A 503 -9.92 12.94 -26.84
N LYS A 504 -9.96 12.93 -25.51
CA LYS A 504 -11.13 12.78 -24.62
C LYS A 504 -11.09 13.64 -23.35
N LYS A 505 -9.94 14.25 -23.01
CA LYS A 505 -9.70 15.01 -21.77
C LYS A 505 -9.32 16.46 -22.08
N PHE A 506 -9.66 17.37 -21.17
CA PHE A 506 -9.35 18.80 -21.24
C PHE A 506 -8.42 19.21 -20.10
N HIS A 507 -7.53 20.18 -20.36
CA HIS A 507 -6.55 20.69 -19.41
C HIS A 507 -6.56 22.22 -19.37
N MET A 508 -6.38 22.80 -18.19
CA MET A 508 -6.14 24.22 -17.98
C MET A 508 -4.69 24.47 -17.57
N HIS A 509 -3.98 25.29 -18.35
CA HIS A 509 -2.59 25.67 -18.07
C HIS A 509 -2.48 26.50 -16.76
N ARG A 510 -1.44 26.27 -15.94
CA ARG A 510 -1.25 26.92 -14.60
C ARG A 510 -1.32 28.46 -14.64
N LEU A 511 -0.83 29.12 -15.71
CA LEU A 511 -1.02 30.58 -15.87
C LEU A 511 -2.49 30.99 -16.08
N ILE A 512 -3.31 30.15 -16.71
CA ILE A 512 -4.74 30.41 -16.87
C ILE A 512 -5.45 30.23 -15.52
N GLN A 513 -5.11 29.22 -14.71
CA GLN A 513 -5.63 29.10 -13.34
C GLN A 513 -5.33 30.36 -12.50
N GLN A 514 -4.14 30.94 -12.63
CA GLN A 514 -3.80 32.24 -12.01
C GLN A 514 -4.65 33.39 -12.57
N VAL A 515 -4.89 33.46 -13.88
CA VAL A 515 -5.82 34.44 -14.47
C VAL A 515 -7.23 34.27 -13.91
N ILE A 516 -7.73 33.04 -13.71
CA ILE A 516 -9.04 32.79 -13.10
C ILE A 516 -9.07 33.30 -11.65
N TYR A 517 -8.03 33.04 -10.86
CA TYR A 517 -7.89 33.55 -9.49
C TYR A 517 -8.00 35.09 -9.43
N TYR A 518 -7.20 35.81 -10.22
CA TYR A 518 -7.20 37.29 -10.21
C TYR A 518 -8.40 37.93 -10.93
N ALA A 519 -9.04 37.24 -11.88
CA ALA A 519 -10.14 37.82 -12.66
C ALA A 519 -11.55 37.48 -12.15
N LEU A 520 -11.74 36.31 -11.53
CA LEU A 520 -13.03 35.85 -10.99
C LEU A 520 -13.03 35.72 -9.47
N SER A 521 -11.88 35.43 -8.84
CA SER A 521 -11.76 35.10 -7.42
C SER A 521 -12.80 34.05 -6.97
N PRO A 522 -12.73 32.80 -7.50
CA PRO A 522 -13.86 31.87 -7.49
C PRO A 522 -14.47 31.63 -6.11
N GLY A 523 -15.77 31.89 -6.01
CA GLY A 523 -16.52 31.84 -4.75
C GLY A 523 -16.86 30.42 -4.30
N LEU A 524 -17.15 30.27 -3.01
CA LEU A 524 -17.35 28.94 -2.39
C LEU A 524 -18.60 28.22 -2.92
N GLU A 525 -19.58 28.95 -3.45
CA GLU A 525 -20.77 28.42 -4.10
C GLU A 525 -20.45 27.48 -5.27
N VAL A 526 -19.32 27.70 -5.97
CA VAL A 526 -18.84 26.81 -7.04
C VAL A 526 -18.35 25.48 -6.48
N VAL A 527 -17.67 25.52 -5.34
CA VAL A 527 -16.86 24.39 -4.84
C VAL A 527 -17.52 23.61 -3.70
N GLU A 528 -18.61 24.12 -3.14
CA GLU A 528 -19.39 23.44 -2.10
C GLU A 528 -19.86 22.01 -2.50
N PRO A 529 -20.31 21.73 -3.75
CA PRO A 529 -20.64 20.35 -4.16
C PRO A 529 -19.41 19.43 -4.14
N TYR A 530 -18.25 19.96 -4.54
CA TYR A 530 -16.99 19.21 -4.57
C TYR A 530 -16.42 18.96 -3.17
N ILE A 531 -16.51 19.94 -2.25
CA ILE A 531 -16.21 19.73 -0.82
C ILE A 531 -17.14 18.66 -0.24
N LYS A 532 -18.45 18.70 -0.53
CA LYS A 532 -19.42 17.69 -0.06
C LYS A 532 -19.11 16.30 -0.61
N LEU A 533 -18.82 16.19 -1.90
CA LEU A 533 -18.48 14.91 -2.54
C LEU A 533 -17.18 14.33 -1.97
N LEU A 534 -16.12 15.14 -1.83
CA LEU A 534 -14.88 14.71 -1.20
C LEU A 534 -15.11 14.34 0.27
N SER A 535 -15.88 15.11 1.02
CA SER A 535 -16.21 14.81 2.43
C SER A 535 -16.95 13.49 2.58
N ALA A 536 -17.90 13.20 1.68
CA ALA A 536 -18.65 11.94 1.69
C ALA A 536 -17.77 10.75 1.28
N ASN A 537 -16.94 10.90 0.24
CA ASN A 537 -16.07 9.81 -0.25
C ASN A 537 -14.84 9.57 0.64
N THR A 538 -14.40 10.56 1.42
CA THR A 538 -13.36 10.41 2.46
C THR A 538 -13.94 10.11 3.84
N TRP A 539 -15.27 9.99 4.00
CA TRP A 539 -15.85 9.59 5.29
C TRP A 539 -15.64 8.10 5.54
N HIS A 540 -15.23 7.75 6.76
CA HIS A 540 -14.94 6.39 7.17
C HIS A 540 -15.96 5.86 8.18
N PHE A 541 -16.39 4.62 7.94
CA PHE A 541 -17.08 3.76 8.92
C PHE A 541 -16.35 2.43 9.12
N ASN A 542 -15.55 1.99 8.14
CA ASN A 542 -14.83 0.72 8.18
C ASN A 542 -13.47 0.81 7.46
N ASN A 543 -12.49 0.00 7.86
CA ASN A 543 -11.11 0.08 7.36
C ASN A 543 -10.91 -0.61 5.99
N SER A 544 -11.84 -1.45 5.55
CA SER A 544 -11.75 -2.22 4.30
C SER A 544 -11.83 -1.36 3.01
N GLU A 545 -12.19 -0.08 3.11
CA GLU A 545 -12.32 0.85 1.97
C GLU A 545 -11.17 1.87 1.85
N ILE A 546 -10.09 1.77 2.65
CA ILE A 546 -9.06 2.83 2.70
C ILE A 546 -8.36 3.01 1.33
N HIS A 547 -7.88 1.94 0.69
CA HIS A 547 -7.16 2.03 -0.58
C HIS A 547 -8.01 2.55 -1.75
N SER A 548 -9.33 2.31 -1.76
CA SER A 548 -10.22 2.85 -2.80
C SER A 548 -10.55 4.33 -2.59
N LYS A 549 -10.31 4.87 -1.38
CA LYS A 549 -10.52 6.28 -1.02
C LYS A 549 -9.25 7.11 -1.07
N ALA A 550 -8.07 6.48 -0.96
CA ALA A 550 -6.76 7.14 -1.08
C ALA A 550 -6.60 7.95 -2.38
N VAL A 551 -7.27 7.56 -3.47
CA VAL A 551 -7.31 8.31 -4.74
C VAL A 551 -7.80 9.75 -4.60
N TYR A 552 -8.57 10.08 -3.56
CA TYR A 552 -9.07 11.43 -3.29
C TYR A 552 -8.12 12.30 -2.46
N ILE A 553 -7.03 11.75 -1.90
CA ILE A 553 -6.07 12.50 -1.06
C ILE A 553 -5.43 13.68 -1.83
N PRO A 554 -4.90 13.51 -3.07
CA PRO A 554 -4.30 14.64 -3.81
C PRO A 554 -5.33 15.73 -4.14
N TYR A 555 -6.57 15.35 -4.42
CA TYR A 555 -7.68 16.25 -4.72
C TYR A 555 -8.09 17.07 -3.50
N ALA A 556 -8.23 16.44 -2.33
CA ALA A 556 -8.53 17.12 -1.07
C ALA A 556 -7.38 18.04 -0.64
N ALA A 557 -6.13 17.59 -0.74
CA ALA A 557 -4.95 18.38 -0.40
C ALA A 557 -4.80 19.62 -1.29
N PHE A 558 -4.96 19.48 -2.61
CA PHE A 558 -4.94 20.61 -3.55
C PHE A 558 -6.10 21.58 -3.30
N LEU A 559 -7.31 21.07 -3.04
CA LEU A 559 -8.45 21.92 -2.71
C LEU A 559 -8.19 22.75 -1.43
N ILE A 560 -7.63 22.12 -0.38
CA ILE A 560 -7.26 22.79 0.87
C ILE A 560 -6.11 23.79 0.69
N SER A 561 -5.25 23.64 -0.34
CA SER A 561 -4.19 24.60 -0.63
C SER A 561 -4.66 25.82 -1.44
N GLN A 562 -5.65 25.67 -2.32
CA GLN A 562 -6.29 26.77 -3.05
C GLN A 562 -7.28 27.59 -2.18
N LEU A 563 -7.95 26.94 -1.23
CA LEU A 563 -8.92 27.61 -0.36
C LEU A 563 -8.22 28.57 0.61
N SER A 564 -8.49 29.86 0.43
CA SER A 564 -7.88 30.93 1.23
C SER A 564 -8.17 30.79 2.73
N GLU A 565 -7.35 31.43 3.56
CA GLU A 565 -7.37 31.27 5.02
C GLU A 565 -8.74 31.50 5.65
N TYR A 566 -9.57 32.36 5.04
CA TYR A 566 -10.93 32.68 5.47
C TYR A 566 -11.90 31.47 5.39
N TRP A 567 -11.71 30.55 4.44
CA TRP A 567 -12.60 29.39 4.26
C TRP A 567 -12.30 28.22 5.22
N LYS A 568 -11.13 28.23 5.87
CA LYS A 568 -10.71 27.22 6.86
C LYS A 568 -11.67 27.13 8.06
N ASP A 569 -12.39 28.22 8.36
CA ASP A 569 -13.42 28.29 9.40
C ASP A 569 -14.81 27.76 8.97
N SER A 570 -15.01 27.21 7.76
CA SER A 570 -16.28 26.56 7.34
C SER A 570 -16.46 25.14 7.90
N ARG A 571 -17.70 24.65 8.07
CA ARG A 571 -17.97 23.35 8.74
C ARG A 571 -17.61 22.17 7.85
N GLU A 572 -17.95 22.29 6.58
CA GLU A 572 -17.77 21.32 5.51
C GLU A 572 -16.28 21.09 5.26
N LEU A 573 -15.50 22.18 5.16
CA LEU A 573 -14.04 22.08 5.03
C LEU A 573 -13.38 21.55 6.31
N THR A 574 -13.83 21.94 7.51
CA THR A 574 -13.29 21.31 8.74
C THR A 574 -13.57 19.81 8.81
N SER A 575 -14.70 19.34 8.26
CA SER A 575 -14.99 17.90 8.13
C SER A 575 -14.06 17.20 7.14
N LEU A 576 -13.82 17.79 5.96
CA LEU A 576 -12.86 17.26 4.99
C LEU A 576 -11.43 17.22 5.55
N CYS A 577 -11.02 18.25 6.30
CA CYS A 577 -9.72 18.28 6.98
C CYS A 577 -9.60 17.20 8.07
N ILE A 578 -10.66 16.89 8.82
CA ILE A 578 -10.68 15.76 9.76
C ILE A 578 -10.46 14.44 9.01
N ASN A 579 -11.23 14.20 7.94
CA ASN A 579 -11.10 12.98 7.14
C ASN A 579 -9.69 12.82 6.54
N LEU A 580 -9.13 13.91 6.01
CA LEU A 580 -7.77 13.93 5.46
C LEU A 580 -6.71 13.68 6.54
N SER A 581 -6.92 14.19 7.77
CA SER A 581 -6.05 13.92 8.92
C SER A 581 -6.12 12.47 9.38
N ILE A 582 -7.30 11.85 9.33
CA ILE A 582 -7.49 10.42 9.59
C ILE A 582 -6.70 9.61 8.54
N LEU A 583 -6.87 9.93 7.25
CA LEU A 583 -6.20 9.24 6.15
C LEU A 583 -4.67 9.34 6.26
N TYR A 584 -4.11 10.55 6.47
CA TYR A 584 -2.66 10.72 6.63
C TYR A 584 -2.10 9.95 7.84
N SER A 585 -2.79 9.99 8.99
CA SER A 585 -2.32 9.26 10.18
C SER A 585 -2.51 7.74 10.07
N GLN A 586 -3.45 7.27 9.25
CA GLN A 586 -3.57 5.86 8.86
C GLN A 586 -2.51 5.41 7.84
N SER A 587 -1.98 6.33 7.03
CA SER A 587 -0.87 6.08 6.09
C SER A 587 0.49 6.50 6.66
N THR A 588 0.64 6.59 7.99
CA THR A 588 1.86 7.01 8.74
C THR A 588 2.47 8.37 8.34
N ASP A 589 1.74 9.18 7.57
CA ASP A 589 2.13 10.50 7.09
C ASP A 589 1.77 11.58 8.13
N ASP A 590 2.10 11.32 9.40
CA ASP A 590 1.70 12.16 10.53
C ASP A 590 2.26 13.59 10.41
N ALA A 591 3.37 13.78 9.70
CA ALA A 591 3.93 15.10 9.36
C ALA A 591 2.95 15.99 8.58
N LYS A 592 2.05 15.41 7.77
CA LYS A 592 0.97 16.14 7.09
C LYS A 592 -0.31 16.18 7.93
N ALA A 593 -0.57 15.17 8.77
CA ALA A 593 -1.73 15.15 9.66
C ALA A 593 -1.65 16.20 10.78
N GLU A 594 -0.51 16.29 11.48
CA GLU A 594 -0.37 17.05 12.73
C GLU A 594 -0.66 18.56 12.58
N PRO A 595 -0.13 19.28 11.56
CA PRO A 595 -0.43 20.71 11.37
C PRO A 595 -1.88 20.99 10.98
N ILE A 596 -2.59 20.00 10.43
CA ILE A 596 -4.03 20.10 10.12
C ILE A 596 -4.84 19.88 11.41
N VAL A 597 -4.50 18.87 12.20
CA VAL A 597 -5.15 18.55 13.48
C VAL A 597 -5.02 19.69 14.49
N ASP A 598 -3.84 20.30 14.62
CA ASP A 598 -3.63 21.42 15.55
C ASP A 598 -4.47 22.65 15.16
N ARG A 599 -4.46 23.02 13.87
CA ARG A 599 -5.33 24.09 13.36
C ARG A 599 -6.81 23.79 13.59
N LEU A 600 -7.25 22.54 13.40
CA LEU A 600 -8.63 22.14 13.68
C LEU A 600 -8.98 22.30 15.17
N ILE A 601 -8.09 21.90 16.09
CA ILE A 601 -8.28 22.07 17.53
C ILE A 601 -8.48 23.55 17.87
N ASP A 602 -7.66 24.45 17.33
CA ASP A 602 -7.80 25.90 17.54
C ASP A 602 -9.11 26.45 16.98
N ILE A 603 -9.51 26.04 15.77
CA ILE A 603 -10.76 26.46 15.13
C ILE A 603 -11.98 26.04 15.98
N TYR A 604 -12.03 24.77 16.43
CA TYR A 604 -13.14 24.31 17.26
C TYR A 604 -13.13 24.97 18.65
N LEU A 605 -11.97 25.18 19.28
CA LEU A 605 -11.88 25.92 20.54
C LEU A 605 -12.38 27.37 20.40
N LYS A 606 -12.03 28.06 19.31
CA LYS A 606 -12.51 29.41 18.95
C LYS A 606 -14.02 29.43 18.71
N ARG A 607 -14.57 28.50 17.92
CA ARG A 607 -16.03 28.36 17.70
C ARG A 607 -16.78 28.20 19.02
N LEU A 608 -16.32 27.30 19.89
CA LEU A 608 -16.94 26.98 21.19
C LEU A 608 -16.83 28.10 22.24
N GLN A 609 -16.01 29.14 22.04
CA GLN A 609 -16.01 30.36 22.85
C GLN A 609 -17.06 31.38 22.40
N THR A 610 -17.57 31.27 21.16
CA THR A 610 -18.48 32.26 20.55
C THR A 610 -19.92 31.78 20.39
N GLN A 611 -20.17 30.48 20.53
CA GLN A 611 -21.49 29.85 20.41
C GLN A 611 -22.22 29.75 21.75
N ASP A 612 -23.55 29.75 21.71
CA ASP A 612 -24.39 29.46 22.87
C ASP A 612 -24.34 27.96 23.20
N VAL A 613 -24.31 27.62 24.50
CA VAL A 613 -24.26 26.24 25.00
C VAL A 613 -25.53 25.44 24.66
N SER A 614 -26.63 26.12 24.31
CA SER A 614 -27.89 25.53 23.85
C SER A 614 -27.98 25.28 22.34
N ASP A 615 -26.97 25.68 21.56
CA ASP A 615 -26.93 25.44 20.11
C ASP A 615 -26.65 23.96 19.79
N GLU A 616 -27.39 23.38 18.83
CA GLU A 616 -27.10 22.04 18.32
C GLU A 616 -25.69 21.97 17.69
N TYR A 617 -25.26 23.06 17.05
CA TYR A 617 -23.92 23.16 16.49
C TYR A 617 -22.81 23.18 17.55
N TYR A 618 -23.05 23.74 18.73
CA TYR A 618 -22.08 23.73 19.85
C TYR A 618 -21.77 22.30 20.29
N SER A 619 -22.78 21.42 20.32
CA SER A 619 -22.54 20.00 20.56
C SER A 619 -21.79 19.33 19.40
N ARG A 620 -22.17 19.60 18.14
CA ARG A 620 -21.45 19.06 16.96
C ARG A 620 -19.97 19.48 16.93
N ASP A 621 -19.67 20.74 17.22
CA ASP A 621 -18.29 21.27 17.28
C ASP A 621 -17.51 20.68 18.47
N LYS A 622 -18.16 20.38 19.61
CA LYS A 622 -17.54 19.58 20.70
C LYS A 622 -17.17 18.17 20.26
N HIS A 623 -18.08 17.47 19.57
CA HIS A 623 -17.82 16.12 19.08
C HIS A 623 -16.64 16.09 18.10
N ALA A 624 -16.57 17.06 17.19
CA ALA A 624 -15.45 17.20 16.26
C ALA A 624 -14.13 17.56 16.97
N LEU A 625 -14.13 18.45 17.98
CA LEU A 625 -12.96 18.72 18.82
C LEU A 625 -12.44 17.45 19.51
N ALA A 626 -13.35 16.59 20.00
CA ALA A 626 -12.96 15.32 20.62
C ALA A 626 -12.34 14.33 19.61
N ILE A 627 -12.83 14.27 18.36
CA ILE A 627 -12.19 13.52 17.28
C ILE A 627 -10.76 14.04 17.03
N CYS A 628 -10.60 15.37 16.90
CA CYS A 628 -9.28 15.99 16.69
C CYS A 628 -8.32 15.71 17.86
N CYS A 629 -8.82 15.72 19.10
CA CYS A 629 -8.01 15.36 20.27
C CYS A 629 -7.64 13.86 20.28
N LYS A 630 -8.51 12.93 19.87
CA LYS A 630 -8.11 11.51 19.70
C LYS A 630 -7.05 11.36 18.61
N LEU A 631 -7.16 12.09 17.50
CA LEU A 631 -6.17 12.08 16.42
C LEU A 631 -4.81 12.57 16.92
N LYS A 632 -4.75 13.73 17.60
CA LYS A 632 -3.54 14.25 18.22
C LYS A 632 -2.92 13.25 19.22
N ALA A 633 -3.74 12.55 20.01
CA ALA A 633 -3.26 11.48 20.89
C ALA A 633 -2.73 10.24 20.14
N SER A 634 -3.27 9.92 18.96
CA SER A 634 -2.75 8.86 18.08
C SER A 634 -1.36 9.23 17.55
N ILE A 635 -1.24 10.42 16.95
CA ILE A 635 0.01 10.97 16.42
C ILE A 635 1.07 11.09 17.53
N ALA A 636 0.67 11.51 18.72
CA ALA A 636 1.54 11.54 19.89
C ALA A 636 2.03 10.14 20.30
N LYS A 637 1.21 9.09 20.18
CA LYS A 637 1.61 7.71 20.49
C LYS A 637 2.65 7.20 19.48
N HIS A 638 2.42 7.42 18.18
CA HIS A 638 3.37 7.02 17.14
C HIS A 638 4.77 7.63 17.36
N HIS A 639 4.83 8.86 17.87
CA HIS A 639 6.07 9.57 18.19
C HIS A 639 6.54 9.45 19.66
N GLY A 640 6.02 8.52 20.47
CA GLY A 640 6.44 8.32 21.86
C GLY A 640 6.17 9.50 22.82
N ARG A 641 5.32 10.47 22.44
CA ARG A 641 5.00 11.67 23.25
C ARG A 641 3.96 11.36 24.32
N HIS A 642 4.28 10.48 25.26
CA HIS A 642 3.35 9.93 26.27
C HIS A 642 2.52 10.99 27.02
N ASN A 643 3.11 12.15 27.39
CA ASN A 643 2.37 13.23 28.05
C ASN A 643 1.26 13.82 27.17
N ASP A 644 1.50 13.97 25.87
CA ASP A 644 0.51 14.47 24.91
C ASP A 644 -0.60 13.44 24.69
N VAL A 645 -0.26 12.15 24.60
CA VAL A 645 -1.23 11.04 24.53
C VAL A 645 -2.24 11.17 25.68
N TRP A 646 -1.74 11.24 26.92
CA TRP A 646 -2.60 11.37 28.10
C TRP A 646 -3.38 12.68 28.16
N HIS A 647 -2.78 13.81 27.76
CA HIS A 647 -3.47 15.10 27.73
C HIS A 647 -4.65 15.11 26.76
N PHE A 648 -4.40 14.78 25.49
CA PHE A 648 -5.41 14.88 24.44
C PHE A 648 -6.45 13.75 24.50
N LEU A 649 -6.06 12.54 24.92
CA LEU A 649 -7.01 11.42 25.09
C LEU A 649 -8.00 11.69 26.23
N ASN A 650 -7.54 12.14 27.40
CA ASN A 650 -8.45 12.50 28.50
C ASN A 650 -9.38 13.66 28.12
N LYS A 651 -8.89 14.65 27.38
CA LYS A 651 -9.70 15.75 26.84
C LYS A 651 -10.81 15.23 25.92
N ALA A 652 -10.51 14.30 25.01
CA ALA A 652 -11.50 13.69 24.12
C ALA A 652 -12.55 12.85 24.87
N LEU A 653 -12.10 11.97 25.77
CA LEU A 653 -12.97 11.09 26.57
C LEU A 653 -13.92 11.88 27.48
N ASN A 654 -13.43 12.94 28.14
CA ASN A 654 -14.25 13.79 28.98
C ASN A 654 -15.34 14.52 28.16
N ILE A 655 -15.00 15.01 26.96
CA ILE A 655 -16.00 15.64 26.07
C ILE A 655 -17.12 14.64 25.72
N TRP A 656 -16.80 13.42 25.27
CA TRP A 656 -17.83 12.43 24.90
C TRP A 656 -18.61 11.87 26.09
N ARG A 657 -18.05 11.86 27.31
CA ARG A 657 -18.78 11.45 28.52
C ARG A 657 -19.91 12.42 28.88
N ASP A 658 -19.67 13.72 28.69
CA ASP A 658 -20.60 14.79 29.09
C ASP A 658 -21.48 15.32 27.94
N ILE A 659 -21.31 14.80 26.72
CA ILE A 659 -21.96 15.31 25.51
C ILE A 659 -23.48 15.06 25.49
N LYS A 660 -24.23 16.03 24.98
CA LYS A 660 -25.71 16.03 24.90
C LYS A 660 -26.14 16.70 23.59
N GLY A 661 -27.38 16.45 23.14
CA GLY A 661 -27.93 17.08 21.93
C GLY A 661 -27.45 16.47 20.59
N ILE A 662 -26.65 15.40 20.62
CA ILE A 662 -26.25 14.64 19.43
C ILE A 662 -26.93 13.26 19.47
N PRO A 663 -27.45 12.73 18.34
CA PRO A 663 -27.89 11.35 18.25
C PRO A 663 -26.83 10.36 18.76
N GLN A 664 -27.24 9.41 19.62
CA GLN A 664 -26.31 8.50 20.30
C GLN A 664 -25.44 7.69 19.33
N GLU A 665 -26.02 7.24 18.22
CA GLU A 665 -25.35 6.55 17.12
C GLU A 665 -24.09 7.28 16.59
N ILE A 666 -24.06 8.61 16.61
CA ILE A 666 -22.96 9.39 16.02
C ILE A 666 -21.76 9.42 16.97
N TYR A 667 -21.97 9.72 18.26
CA TYR A 667 -20.85 9.94 19.19
C TYR A 667 -20.34 8.66 19.87
N LEU A 668 -21.19 7.62 20.02
CA LEU A 668 -20.79 6.37 20.66
C LEU A 668 -19.69 5.64 19.87
N ILE A 669 -19.68 5.74 18.54
CA ILE A 669 -18.67 5.11 17.67
C ILE A 669 -17.28 5.74 17.89
N SER A 670 -17.19 7.07 17.99
CA SER A 670 -15.93 7.74 18.31
C SER A 670 -15.49 7.46 19.75
N TYR A 671 -16.44 7.47 20.69
CA TYR A 671 -16.17 7.28 22.12
C TYR A 671 -15.70 5.85 22.44
N GLN A 672 -16.35 4.81 21.90
CA GLN A 672 -15.92 3.41 22.09
C GLN A 672 -14.52 3.19 21.50
N ASN A 673 -14.21 3.77 20.32
CA ASN A 673 -12.91 3.61 19.68
C ASN A 673 -11.81 4.34 20.46
N ALA A 674 -12.12 5.47 21.09
CA ALA A 674 -11.21 6.14 22.03
C ALA A 674 -11.03 5.37 23.36
N LEU A 675 -12.06 4.66 23.83
CA LEU A 675 -11.95 3.77 24.99
C LEU A 675 -11.17 2.47 24.69
N THR A 676 -11.22 1.95 23.45
CA THR A 676 -10.31 0.88 23.01
C THR A 676 -8.87 1.40 23.02
N PHE A 677 -8.62 2.55 22.38
CA PHE A 677 -7.29 3.19 22.36
C PHE A 677 -6.76 3.53 23.76
N LEU A 678 -7.64 3.88 24.71
CA LEU A 678 -7.29 3.99 26.13
C LEU A 678 -6.84 2.66 26.72
N GLY A 679 -7.60 1.58 26.52
CA GLY A 679 -7.22 0.24 26.97
C GLY A 679 -5.85 -0.17 26.42
N ASP A 680 -5.61 0.10 25.14
CA ASP A 680 -4.32 -0.17 24.48
C ASP A 680 -3.18 0.64 25.14
N CYS A 681 -3.36 1.94 25.40
CA CYS A 681 -2.35 2.78 26.05
C CYS A 681 -2.13 2.46 27.53
N CYS A 682 -3.16 1.98 28.24
CA CYS A 682 -3.02 1.46 29.61
C CYS A 682 -2.23 0.14 29.61
N TRP A 683 -2.52 -0.75 28.66
CA TRP A 683 -1.86 -2.05 28.53
C TRP A 683 -0.35 -1.93 28.29
N ASP A 684 0.06 -1.00 27.42
CA ASP A 684 1.47 -0.74 27.09
C ASP A 684 2.31 -0.19 28.27
N ILE A 685 1.69 0.26 29.37
CA ILE A 685 2.35 1.03 30.44
C ILE A 685 2.20 0.37 31.82
N ASN A 686 0.97 0.00 32.22
CA ASN A 686 0.65 -0.55 33.55
C ASN A 686 -0.16 -1.84 33.39
N GLY A 687 0.53 -2.97 33.20
CA GLY A 687 -0.06 -4.26 32.82
C GLY A 687 -1.35 -4.64 33.58
N THR A 688 -2.40 -4.90 32.81
CA THR A 688 -3.73 -5.43 33.22
C THR A 688 -4.70 -4.48 33.96
N ASP A 689 -4.33 -3.85 35.08
CA ASP A 689 -5.32 -3.27 36.02
C ASP A 689 -6.12 -2.08 35.45
N ASP A 690 -5.45 -1.07 34.88
CA ASP A 690 -6.10 0.12 34.32
C ASP A 690 -6.79 -0.13 32.96
N ALA A 691 -6.33 -1.15 32.21
CA ALA A 691 -6.77 -1.41 30.84
C ALA A 691 -8.15 -2.09 30.76
N GLY A 692 -8.43 -3.02 31.68
CA GLY A 692 -9.68 -3.80 31.70
C GLY A 692 -10.96 -2.96 31.75
N PRO A 693 -11.08 -1.95 32.64
CA PRO A 693 -12.23 -1.06 32.70
C PRO A 693 -12.50 -0.31 31.38
N ALA A 694 -11.44 0.10 30.67
CA ALA A 694 -11.55 0.80 29.40
C ALA A 694 -12.13 -0.09 28.29
N TYR A 695 -11.61 -1.31 28.13
CA TYR A 695 -12.14 -2.28 27.17
C TYR A 695 -13.59 -2.71 27.49
N LEU A 696 -13.92 -2.89 28.77
CA LEU A 696 -15.26 -3.32 29.20
C LEU A 696 -16.34 -2.22 28.99
N GLU A 697 -16.06 -0.96 29.32
CA GLU A 697 -16.98 0.14 28.99
C GLU A 697 -17.10 0.31 27.47
N SER A 698 -15.98 0.18 26.74
CA SER A 698 -15.96 0.21 25.27
C SER A 698 -16.86 -0.86 24.63
N LEU A 699 -16.84 -2.10 25.16
CA LEU A 699 -17.78 -3.15 24.78
C LEU A 699 -19.23 -2.78 25.14
N ARG A 700 -19.48 -2.23 26.33
CA ARG A 700 -20.83 -1.82 26.76
C ARG A 700 -21.43 -0.72 25.85
N LEU A 701 -20.61 0.13 25.22
CA LEU A 701 -21.09 1.10 24.23
C LEU A 701 -21.46 0.41 22.90
N ARG A 702 -20.67 -0.58 22.47
CA ARG A 702 -20.96 -1.39 21.27
C ARG A 702 -22.21 -2.25 21.43
N GLU A 703 -22.45 -2.79 22.63
CA GLU A 703 -23.69 -3.51 22.95
C GLU A 703 -24.92 -2.60 22.84
N LYS A 704 -24.85 -1.34 23.29
CA LYS A 704 -25.94 -0.34 23.09
C LYS A 704 -26.17 0.02 21.62
N LEU A 705 -25.11 0.17 20.83
CA LEU A 705 -25.25 0.38 19.38
C LEU A 705 -25.93 -0.82 18.72
N TYR A 706 -25.53 -2.03 19.08
CA TYR A 706 -26.14 -3.27 18.60
C TYR A 706 -27.62 -3.43 19.03
N GLU A 707 -28.01 -2.91 20.18
CA GLU A 707 -29.41 -2.82 20.60
C GLU A 707 -30.24 -1.84 19.75
N ILE A 708 -29.63 -0.80 19.18
CA ILE A 708 -30.28 0.15 18.26
C ILE A 708 -30.46 -0.46 16.87
N ASP A 709 -29.41 -1.06 16.29
CA ASP A 709 -29.49 -1.78 15.01
C ASP A 709 -28.53 -2.99 14.98
N GLN A 710 -29.11 -4.18 15.06
CA GLN A 710 -28.41 -5.47 15.10
C GLN A 710 -27.75 -5.88 13.76
N THR A 711 -28.06 -5.19 12.66
CA THR A 711 -27.48 -5.47 11.33
C THR A 711 -26.37 -4.48 11.02
N LYS A 712 -26.60 -3.20 11.31
CA LYS A 712 -25.65 -2.11 11.10
C LYS A 712 -24.42 -2.21 12.01
N TYR A 713 -24.63 -2.56 13.29
CA TYR A 713 -23.59 -2.47 14.34
C TYR A 713 -23.00 -3.81 14.77
N LEU A 714 -23.08 -4.84 13.92
CA LEU A 714 -22.58 -6.18 14.24
C LEU A 714 -21.03 -6.26 14.14
N HIS A 715 -20.40 -5.59 13.18
CA HIS A 715 -18.94 -5.53 13.08
C HIS A 715 -18.32 -4.87 14.33
N GLU A 716 -18.89 -3.75 14.78
CA GLU A 716 -18.46 -3.05 15.99
C GLU A 716 -18.58 -3.95 17.22
N LEU A 717 -19.71 -4.64 17.40
CA LEU A 717 -19.88 -5.59 18.50
C LEU A 717 -18.85 -6.72 18.47
N LEU A 718 -18.63 -7.34 17.31
CA LEU A 718 -17.64 -8.42 17.15
C LEU A 718 -16.21 -7.92 17.46
N SER A 719 -15.85 -6.74 16.97
CA SER A 719 -14.57 -6.09 17.28
C SER A 719 -14.39 -5.83 18.79
N GLY A 720 -15.42 -5.33 19.48
CA GLY A 720 -15.35 -5.11 20.93
C GLY A 720 -15.22 -6.40 21.74
N LEU A 721 -15.93 -7.46 21.33
CA LEU A 721 -15.82 -8.78 21.94
C LEU A 721 -14.42 -9.39 21.73
N LEU A 722 -13.83 -9.20 20.55
CA LEU A 722 -12.44 -9.61 20.25
C LEU A 722 -11.42 -8.86 21.11
N SER A 723 -11.52 -7.54 21.27
CA SER A 723 -10.63 -6.77 22.15
C SER A 723 -10.70 -7.26 23.60
N VAL A 724 -11.90 -7.47 24.16
CA VAL A 724 -12.08 -7.96 25.53
C VAL A 724 -11.56 -9.40 25.69
N ALA A 725 -11.79 -10.27 24.70
CA ALA A 725 -11.26 -11.64 24.71
C ALA A 725 -9.71 -11.67 24.65
N ARG A 726 -9.08 -10.82 23.83
CA ARG A 726 -7.61 -10.68 23.76
C ARG A 726 -7.04 -10.17 25.09
N PHE A 727 -7.66 -9.16 25.69
CA PHE A 727 -7.29 -8.64 27.02
C PHE A 727 -7.31 -9.75 28.09
N PHE A 728 -8.40 -10.52 28.19
CA PHE A 728 -8.48 -11.59 29.20
C PHE A 728 -7.51 -12.76 28.92
N LEU A 729 -7.21 -13.07 27.65
CA LEU A 729 -6.16 -14.03 27.30
C LEU A 729 -4.79 -13.55 27.79
N GLY A 730 -4.41 -12.30 27.51
CA GLY A 730 -3.18 -11.70 28.00
C GLY A 730 -3.09 -11.59 29.53
N CYS A 731 -4.23 -11.54 30.23
CA CYS A 731 -4.30 -11.58 31.69
C CYS A 731 -4.19 -12.99 32.30
N GLY A 732 -4.00 -14.05 31.51
CA GLY A 732 -4.06 -15.45 31.98
C GLY A 732 -5.47 -15.93 32.37
N LYS A 733 -6.52 -15.13 32.11
CA LYS A 733 -7.90 -15.37 32.56
C LYS A 733 -8.69 -16.13 31.49
N TYR A 734 -8.21 -17.33 31.16
CA TYR A 734 -8.66 -18.09 29.99
C TYR A 734 -10.15 -18.42 29.98
N ASN A 735 -10.77 -18.66 31.14
CA ASN A 735 -12.22 -18.90 31.24
C ASN A 735 -13.05 -17.65 30.91
N ASP A 736 -12.61 -16.47 31.35
CA ASP A 736 -13.26 -15.20 30.99
C ASP A 736 -13.07 -14.93 29.49
N ALA A 737 -11.83 -15.07 28.99
CA ALA A 737 -11.50 -14.92 27.57
C ALA A 737 -12.38 -15.80 26.67
N LYS A 738 -12.56 -17.06 27.06
CA LYS A 738 -13.41 -18.04 26.36
C LYS A 738 -14.86 -17.59 26.26
N ALA A 739 -15.43 -17.06 27.35
CA ALA A 739 -16.80 -16.58 27.38
C ALA A 739 -17.06 -15.43 26.39
N TYR A 740 -16.05 -14.63 26.05
CA TYR A 740 -16.14 -13.61 24.99
C TYR A 740 -15.84 -14.19 23.60
N ALA A 741 -14.82 -15.06 23.44
CA ALA A 741 -14.49 -15.69 22.16
C ALA A 741 -15.64 -16.56 21.61
N ASP A 742 -16.30 -17.35 22.47
CA ASP A 742 -17.46 -18.18 22.08
C ASP A 742 -18.66 -17.30 21.65
N ARG A 743 -18.78 -16.06 22.18
CA ARG A 743 -19.78 -15.07 21.72
C ARG A 743 -19.43 -14.50 20.34
N VAL A 744 -18.15 -14.30 20.02
CA VAL A 744 -17.68 -13.88 18.68
C VAL A 744 -18.01 -14.98 17.68
N GLU A 745 -17.51 -16.20 17.89
CA GLU A 745 -17.67 -17.31 16.94
C GLU A 745 -19.14 -17.58 16.65
N LYS A 746 -19.99 -17.69 17.68
CA LYS A 746 -21.43 -17.93 17.52
C LYS A 746 -22.15 -16.84 16.71
N LYS A 747 -21.75 -15.57 16.86
CA LYS A 747 -22.36 -14.46 16.10
C LYS A 747 -21.81 -14.38 14.68
N ALA A 748 -20.49 -14.50 14.50
CA ALA A 748 -19.85 -14.41 13.20
C ALA A 748 -20.23 -15.59 12.27
N ARG A 749 -20.35 -16.82 12.81
CA ARG A 749 -20.86 -17.98 12.04
C ARG A 749 -22.29 -17.79 11.52
N PHE A 750 -23.16 -17.06 12.24
CA PHE A 750 -24.52 -16.74 11.76
C PHE A 750 -24.56 -15.51 10.83
N ALA A 751 -23.51 -14.68 10.85
CA ALA A 751 -23.40 -13.49 10.02
C ALA A 751 -22.83 -13.83 8.63
N ILE A 752 -21.83 -14.72 8.55
CA ILE A 752 -21.20 -15.14 7.29
C ILE A 752 -22.16 -15.86 6.32
N GLU A 753 -23.25 -16.46 6.84
CA GLU A 753 -24.35 -17.01 6.02
C GLU A 753 -25.12 -15.94 5.22
N LYS A 754 -25.00 -14.66 5.59
CA LYS A 754 -25.75 -13.52 5.02
C LYS A 754 -24.86 -12.57 4.25
N ASP A 755 -23.67 -12.28 4.78
CA ASP A 755 -22.64 -11.47 4.13
C ASP A 755 -21.26 -12.08 4.42
N ILE A 756 -20.53 -12.40 3.35
CA ILE A 756 -19.22 -13.05 3.42
C ILE A 756 -18.16 -12.18 4.14
N LEU A 757 -18.36 -10.85 4.23
CA LEU A 757 -17.43 -9.94 4.89
C LEU A 757 -17.19 -10.29 6.38
N TYR A 758 -18.20 -10.85 7.07
CA TYR A 758 -18.06 -11.32 8.47
C TYR A 758 -17.13 -12.51 8.67
N GLY A 759 -16.58 -13.08 7.58
CA GLY A 759 -15.59 -14.15 7.68
C GLY A 759 -14.24 -13.70 8.24
N VAL A 760 -13.96 -12.39 8.25
CA VAL A 760 -12.73 -11.83 8.86
C VAL A 760 -12.84 -11.87 10.39
N GLU A 761 -13.94 -11.37 10.96
CA GLU A 761 -14.20 -11.49 12.40
C GLU A 761 -14.40 -12.93 12.86
N LEU A 762 -14.92 -13.81 11.98
CA LEU A 762 -14.95 -15.24 12.25
C LEU A 762 -13.53 -15.81 12.33
N ALA A 763 -12.65 -15.51 11.36
CA ALA A 763 -11.28 -16.00 11.37
C ALA A 763 -10.49 -15.51 12.60
N ASP A 764 -10.62 -14.22 12.94
CA ASP A 764 -10.06 -13.66 14.20
C ASP A 764 -10.60 -14.38 15.44
N GLY A 765 -11.91 -14.62 15.50
CA GLY A 765 -12.57 -15.32 16.61
C GLY A 765 -12.12 -16.78 16.74
N LEU A 766 -11.92 -17.47 15.62
CA LEU A 766 -11.43 -18.85 15.59
C LEU A 766 -9.97 -18.93 16.04
N SER A 767 -9.10 -18.04 15.53
CA SER A 767 -7.70 -17.93 15.95
C SER A 767 -7.57 -17.72 17.46
N LEU A 768 -8.38 -16.81 18.00
CA LEU A 768 -8.37 -16.48 19.42
C LEU A 768 -8.97 -17.60 20.28
N SER A 769 -10.06 -18.22 19.84
CA SER A 769 -10.68 -19.37 20.52
C SER A 769 -9.75 -20.60 20.51
N ALA A 770 -8.94 -20.79 19.45
CA ALA A 770 -7.93 -21.85 19.39
C ALA A 770 -6.81 -21.64 20.42
N GLN A 771 -6.27 -20.42 20.51
CA GLN A 771 -5.28 -20.04 21.55
C GLN A 771 -5.84 -20.24 22.96
N ILE A 772 -7.05 -19.74 23.24
CA ILE A 772 -7.68 -19.88 24.55
C ILE A 772 -7.98 -21.35 24.90
N HIS A 773 -8.38 -22.16 23.93
CA HIS A 773 -8.58 -23.60 24.14
C HIS A 773 -7.24 -24.26 24.52
N PHE A 774 -6.17 -23.97 23.78
CA PHE A 774 -4.84 -24.49 24.06
C PHE A 774 -4.34 -24.12 25.45
N GLU A 775 -4.55 -22.88 25.92
CA GLU A 775 -4.17 -22.51 27.30
C GLU A 775 -4.92 -23.29 28.38
N ILE A 776 -6.12 -23.78 28.09
CA ILE A 776 -6.96 -24.54 29.02
C ILE A 776 -6.63 -26.04 29.01
N THR A 777 -6.21 -26.61 27.87
CA THR A 777 -5.99 -28.06 27.71
C THR A 777 -4.53 -28.49 27.54
N LYS A 778 -3.68 -27.59 27.03
CA LYS A 778 -2.35 -27.86 26.46
C LYS A 778 -2.33 -28.99 25.42
N ASP A 779 -3.48 -29.22 24.76
CA ASP A 779 -3.66 -30.16 23.65
C ASP A 779 -3.60 -29.40 22.32
N ILE A 780 -2.54 -29.65 21.54
CA ILE A 780 -2.31 -29.02 20.23
C ILE A 780 -3.20 -29.62 19.12
N GLU A 781 -3.41 -30.95 19.15
CA GLU A 781 -4.21 -31.66 18.14
C GLU A 781 -5.69 -31.26 18.19
N ALA A 782 -6.21 -30.99 19.40
CA ALA A 782 -7.56 -30.45 19.59
C ALA A 782 -7.79 -29.06 18.97
N VAL A 783 -6.73 -28.26 18.75
CA VAL A 783 -6.84 -26.87 18.29
C VAL A 783 -6.38 -26.64 16.84
N ILE A 784 -5.51 -27.50 16.30
CA ILE A 784 -5.06 -27.45 14.88
C ILE A 784 -6.24 -27.27 13.89
N PRO A 785 -7.38 -28.00 13.99
CA PRO A 785 -8.49 -27.82 13.05
C PRO A 785 -9.11 -26.41 13.07
N LYS A 786 -9.11 -25.73 14.22
CA LYS A 786 -9.66 -24.38 14.37
C LYS A 786 -8.70 -23.30 13.84
N PHE A 787 -7.39 -23.49 14.03
CA PHE A 787 -6.40 -22.67 13.34
C PHE A 787 -6.48 -22.84 11.82
N GLN A 788 -6.64 -24.07 11.33
CA GLN A 788 -6.75 -24.34 9.89
C GLN A 788 -8.02 -23.74 9.27
N GLU A 789 -9.17 -23.77 9.95
CA GLU A 789 -10.38 -23.09 9.51
C GLU A 789 -10.18 -21.57 9.39
N SER A 790 -9.53 -20.95 10.39
CA SER A 790 -9.16 -19.52 10.37
C SER A 790 -8.24 -19.18 9.19
N ILE A 791 -7.23 -20.03 8.94
CA ILE A 791 -6.28 -19.88 7.84
C ILE A 791 -6.99 -19.97 6.48
N ASP A 792 -7.90 -20.93 6.28
CA ASP A 792 -8.57 -21.09 5.00
C ASP A 792 -9.65 -20.02 4.74
N LEU A 793 -10.25 -19.45 5.79
CA LEU A 793 -11.01 -18.21 5.69
C LEU A 793 -10.12 -17.05 5.19
N TYR A 794 -8.99 -16.77 5.84
CA TYR A 794 -8.08 -15.71 5.38
C TYR A 794 -7.52 -15.95 3.97
N ARG A 795 -7.23 -17.20 3.58
CA ARG A 795 -6.87 -17.60 2.19
C ARG A 795 -8.00 -17.41 1.18
N SER A 796 -9.26 -17.31 1.62
CA SER A 796 -10.38 -16.97 0.74
C SER A 796 -10.46 -15.46 0.50
N PHE A 797 -10.14 -14.64 1.52
CA PHE A 797 -10.14 -13.18 1.42
C PHE A 797 -8.90 -12.61 0.75
N SER A 798 -7.70 -13.18 0.97
CA SER A 798 -6.47 -12.71 0.31
C SER A 798 -6.48 -12.91 -1.21
N LYS A 799 -7.30 -13.82 -1.74
CA LYS A 799 -7.56 -13.99 -3.17
C LYS A 799 -8.45 -12.88 -3.78
N LEU A 800 -9.13 -12.09 -2.93
CA LEU A 800 -9.99 -10.97 -3.34
C LEU A 800 -9.26 -9.63 -3.18
N ASN A 801 -8.44 -9.50 -2.12
CA ASN A 801 -7.49 -8.41 -1.93
C ASN A 801 -6.34 -8.91 -1.05
N GLU A 802 -5.15 -9.05 -1.62
CA GLU A 802 -4.00 -9.69 -0.94
C GLU A 802 -3.45 -8.83 0.20
N ASP A 803 -3.51 -7.50 0.07
CA ASP A 803 -2.88 -6.55 0.98
C ASP A 803 -3.73 -6.24 2.23
N VAL A 804 -5.04 -5.98 2.04
CA VAL A 804 -5.94 -5.51 3.12
C VAL A 804 -5.98 -6.43 4.34
N TYR A 805 -5.74 -7.73 4.15
CA TYR A 805 -5.80 -8.74 5.22
C TYR A 805 -4.44 -9.37 5.55
N ALA A 806 -3.36 -9.01 4.84
CA ALA A 806 -2.03 -9.61 5.04
C ALA A 806 -1.53 -9.47 6.47
N TYR A 807 -1.81 -8.36 7.15
CA TYR A 807 -1.37 -8.13 8.52
C TYR A 807 -2.02 -9.10 9.52
N ARG A 808 -3.36 -9.16 9.60
CA ARG A 808 -4.04 -10.11 10.50
C ARG A 808 -3.77 -11.57 10.15
N PHE A 809 -3.57 -11.86 8.86
CA PHE A 809 -3.19 -13.19 8.42
C PHE A 809 -1.76 -13.56 8.86
N THR A 810 -0.85 -12.59 8.91
CA THR A 810 0.47 -12.73 9.54
C THR A 810 0.34 -13.03 11.03
N GLU A 811 -0.45 -12.23 11.78
CA GLU A 811 -0.70 -12.44 13.21
C GLU A 811 -1.24 -13.85 13.51
N LEU A 812 -2.15 -14.36 12.69
CA LEU A 812 -2.68 -15.73 12.78
C LEU A 812 -1.59 -16.79 12.62
N TYR A 813 -0.75 -16.69 11.58
CA TYR A 813 0.36 -17.63 11.39
C TYR A 813 1.37 -17.57 12.55
N CYS A 814 1.67 -16.37 13.09
CA CYS A 814 2.51 -16.22 14.27
C CYS A 814 1.89 -16.87 15.51
N ALA A 815 0.60 -16.64 15.76
CA ALA A 815 -0.11 -17.19 16.90
C ALA A 815 -0.15 -18.73 16.85
N PHE A 816 -0.37 -19.32 15.68
CA PHE A 816 -0.34 -20.78 15.50
C PHE A 816 1.09 -21.33 15.65
N GLY A 817 2.09 -20.67 15.05
CA GLY A 817 3.51 -21.02 15.20
C GLY A 817 3.96 -21.03 16.66
N ASN A 818 3.57 -20.02 17.46
CA ASN A 818 3.89 -19.94 18.88
C ASN A 818 3.34 -21.16 19.66
N LYS A 819 2.06 -21.51 19.45
CA LYS A 819 1.45 -22.68 20.13
C LYS A 819 2.06 -24.01 19.69
N LEU A 820 2.55 -24.12 18.45
CA LEU A 820 3.28 -25.29 17.96
C LEU A 820 4.68 -25.39 18.58
N VAL A 821 5.38 -24.27 18.81
CA VAL A 821 6.67 -24.26 19.54
C VAL A 821 6.50 -24.70 21.00
N GLU A 822 5.43 -24.28 21.67
CA GLU A 822 5.10 -24.71 23.04
C GLU A 822 4.84 -26.23 23.19
N THR A 823 4.65 -26.96 22.09
CA THR A 823 4.53 -28.43 22.08
C THR A 823 5.60 -29.10 21.21
N GLU A 824 6.75 -28.45 21.02
CA GLU A 824 7.91 -28.98 20.26
C GLU A 824 7.60 -29.41 18.81
N CYS A 825 6.48 -28.94 18.24
CA CYS A 825 6.00 -29.28 16.90
C CYS A 825 6.72 -28.45 15.81
N PHE A 826 8.05 -28.41 15.88
CA PHE A 826 8.87 -27.41 15.18
C PHE A 826 8.72 -27.42 13.65
N ASP A 827 8.56 -28.58 13.00
CA ASP A 827 8.36 -28.68 11.54
C ASP A 827 7.09 -27.93 11.10
N LEU A 828 6.00 -28.04 11.86
CA LEU A 828 4.75 -27.33 11.58
C LEU A 828 4.89 -25.83 11.92
N ALA A 829 5.62 -25.49 12.99
CA ALA A 829 5.88 -24.12 13.40
C ALA A 829 6.69 -23.34 12.35
N GLU A 830 7.75 -23.95 11.80
CA GLU A 830 8.55 -23.41 10.69
C GLU A 830 7.68 -23.06 9.48
N ILE A 831 6.76 -23.96 9.10
CA ILE A 831 5.81 -23.70 8.02
C ILE A 831 4.93 -22.48 8.34
N GLN A 832 4.47 -22.29 9.58
CA GLN A 832 3.66 -21.11 9.92
C GLN A 832 4.52 -19.84 9.93
N TYR A 833 5.70 -19.86 10.57
CA TYR A 833 6.58 -18.70 10.63
C TYR A 833 7.12 -18.29 9.26
N GLU A 834 7.40 -19.21 8.34
CA GLU A 834 7.80 -18.86 6.97
C GLU A 834 6.63 -18.27 6.17
N ASN A 835 5.40 -18.78 6.33
CA ASN A 835 4.21 -18.14 5.77
C ASN A 835 3.99 -16.72 6.32
N ALA A 836 4.17 -16.53 7.64
CA ALA A 836 4.14 -15.21 8.27
C ALA A 836 5.27 -14.31 7.75
N ARG A 837 6.49 -14.85 7.58
CA ARG A 837 7.66 -14.11 7.11
C ARG A 837 7.49 -13.63 5.67
N VAL A 838 6.90 -14.45 4.79
CA VAL A 838 6.60 -14.07 3.40
C VAL A 838 5.51 -12.99 3.33
N LEU A 839 4.49 -13.03 4.19
CA LEU A 839 3.46 -11.98 4.26
C LEU A 839 4.01 -10.69 4.87
N VAL A 840 4.73 -10.77 6.00
CA VAL A 840 5.30 -9.57 6.63
C VAL A 840 6.42 -8.96 5.82
N ALA A 841 7.16 -9.70 4.98
CA ALA A 841 8.11 -9.10 4.03
C ALA A 841 7.39 -8.24 2.97
N LYS A 842 6.26 -8.73 2.45
CA LYS A 842 5.34 -7.95 1.57
C LYS A 842 4.66 -6.78 2.26
N LEU A 843 4.76 -6.67 3.59
CA LEU A 843 4.36 -5.51 4.37
C LEU A 843 5.57 -4.65 4.79
N TYR A 844 6.74 -5.24 5.00
CA TYR A 844 7.92 -4.56 5.51
C TYR A 844 8.50 -3.60 4.49
N ASP A 845 8.82 -4.04 3.27
CA ASP A 845 9.14 -3.02 2.28
C ASP A 845 7.91 -2.16 1.91
N LYS A 846 6.68 -2.49 2.36
CA LYS A 846 5.45 -1.70 2.11
C LYS A 846 5.47 -0.44 2.95
N ASP A 847 5.37 -0.59 4.27
CA ASP A 847 5.78 0.44 5.20
C ASP A 847 6.95 -0.08 6.04
N ARG A 848 8.15 0.44 5.71
CA ARG A 848 9.39 0.08 6.41
C ARG A 848 9.42 0.53 7.85
N LEU A 849 8.69 1.58 8.23
CA LEU A 849 8.66 2.02 9.62
C LEU A 849 7.56 1.24 10.36
N GLY A 850 6.34 1.21 9.80
CA GLY A 850 5.18 0.55 10.40
C GLY A 850 5.32 -0.95 10.63
N PHE A 851 6.07 -1.68 9.80
CA PHE A 851 6.22 -3.14 9.92
C PHE A 851 7.64 -3.65 10.25
N ARG A 852 8.61 -2.75 10.54
CA ARG A 852 10.00 -3.13 10.90
C ARG A 852 10.03 -4.11 12.08
N PHE A 853 9.29 -3.77 13.13
CA PHE A 853 9.18 -4.55 14.36
C PHE A 853 8.63 -5.96 14.11
N ASN A 854 7.50 -6.05 13.40
CA ASN A 854 6.87 -7.34 13.09
C ASN A 854 7.80 -8.23 12.26
N TYR A 855 8.52 -7.68 11.28
CA TYR A 855 9.43 -8.48 10.47
C TYR A 855 10.65 -8.99 11.26
N ALA A 856 11.19 -8.16 12.16
CA ALA A 856 12.27 -8.57 13.05
C ALA A 856 11.82 -9.66 14.03
N LEU A 857 10.67 -9.48 14.68
CA LEU A 857 10.08 -10.44 15.63
C LEU A 857 9.83 -11.80 14.98
N ILE A 858 9.24 -11.81 13.77
CA ILE A 858 8.91 -13.03 13.03
C ILE A 858 10.19 -13.73 12.54
N SER A 859 11.18 -12.98 12.08
CA SER A 859 12.47 -13.53 11.67
C SER A 859 13.21 -14.15 12.86
N GLY A 860 13.19 -13.51 14.05
CA GLY A 860 13.73 -14.08 15.29
C GLY A 860 13.01 -15.35 15.74
N CYS A 861 11.67 -15.42 15.63
CA CYS A 861 10.91 -16.63 15.93
C CYS A 861 11.22 -17.78 14.95
N LEU A 862 11.35 -17.49 13.65
CA LEU A 862 11.81 -18.48 12.67
C LEU A 862 13.24 -18.95 12.96
N ALA A 863 14.16 -18.02 13.26
CA ALA A 863 15.56 -18.33 13.57
C ALA A 863 15.71 -19.25 14.79
N ARG A 864 14.96 -18.97 15.86
CA ARG A 864 14.86 -19.85 17.05
C ARG A 864 14.26 -21.21 16.72
N THR A 865 13.22 -21.26 15.89
CA THR A 865 12.58 -22.53 15.47
C THR A 865 13.52 -23.40 14.62
N LEU A 866 14.22 -22.81 13.65
CA LEU A 866 15.22 -23.50 12.84
C LEU A 866 16.38 -24.01 13.71
N THR A 867 16.83 -23.20 14.67
CA THR A 867 17.88 -23.58 15.61
C THR A 867 17.43 -24.71 16.55
N ALA A 868 16.18 -24.74 17.03
CA ALA A 868 15.66 -25.89 17.78
C ALA A 868 15.76 -27.22 16.99
N GLN A 869 15.56 -27.16 15.67
CA GLN A 869 15.72 -28.30 14.76
C GLN A 869 17.17 -28.58 14.31
N ARG A 870 18.16 -27.83 14.81
CA ARG A 870 19.57 -27.84 14.34
C ARG A 870 19.79 -27.45 12.87
N LYS A 871 18.81 -26.78 12.24
CA LYS A 871 18.94 -26.14 10.92
C LYS A 871 19.74 -24.83 11.03
N ASP A 872 20.17 -24.28 9.90
CA ASP A 872 20.76 -22.93 9.87
C ASP A 872 19.66 -21.86 10.04
N GLY A 873 19.77 -21.07 11.10
CA GLY A 873 18.91 -19.91 11.37
C GLY A 873 19.65 -18.57 11.40
N LEU A 874 20.98 -18.56 11.18
CA LEU A 874 21.83 -17.39 11.47
C LEU A 874 21.44 -16.17 10.63
N ASN A 875 21.23 -16.37 9.32
CA ASN A 875 20.76 -15.34 8.39
C ASN A 875 19.43 -14.66 8.83
N HIS A 876 18.59 -15.36 9.60
CA HIS A 876 17.34 -14.82 10.14
C HIS A 876 17.54 -14.07 11.46
N PHE A 877 18.52 -14.47 12.28
CA PHE A 877 18.97 -13.69 13.43
C PHE A 877 19.66 -12.39 13.01
N ASP A 878 20.57 -12.44 12.03
CA ASP A 878 21.28 -11.26 11.49
C ASP A 878 20.29 -10.19 11.00
N LEU A 879 19.28 -10.62 10.23
CA LEU A 879 18.19 -9.78 9.76
C LEU A 879 17.39 -9.18 10.94
N ALA A 880 17.04 -10.00 11.94
CA ALA A 880 16.32 -9.53 13.11
C ALA A 880 17.13 -8.51 13.93
N GLN A 881 18.44 -8.73 14.12
CA GLN A 881 19.31 -7.80 14.83
C GLN A 881 19.50 -6.48 14.08
N SER A 882 19.69 -6.51 12.76
CA SER A 882 19.79 -5.28 11.95
C SER A 882 18.52 -4.43 12.13
N LEU A 883 17.35 -5.06 11.98
CA LEU A 883 16.06 -4.38 12.10
C LEU A 883 15.77 -3.89 13.52
N ILE A 884 16.18 -4.61 14.58
CA ILE A 884 16.03 -4.13 15.97
C ILE A 884 17.01 -3.00 16.29
N SER A 885 18.23 -3.05 15.75
CA SER A 885 19.23 -1.98 15.93
C SER A 885 18.72 -0.65 15.38
N GLU A 886 18.15 -0.67 14.17
CA GLU A 886 17.50 0.52 13.58
C GLU A 886 16.38 1.07 14.48
N ILE A 887 15.57 0.22 15.14
CA ILE A 887 14.48 0.66 16.02
C ILE A 887 14.99 1.25 17.36
N ILE A 888 16.13 0.75 17.85
CA ILE A 888 16.79 1.27 19.05
C ILE A 888 17.48 2.61 18.74
N GLU A 889 18.06 2.77 17.55
CA GLU A 889 18.59 4.05 17.05
C GLU A 889 17.48 5.10 16.86
N ASP A 890 16.30 4.69 16.39
CA ASP A 890 15.08 5.51 16.37
C ASP A 890 14.50 5.81 17.78
N GLY A 891 15.16 5.36 18.85
CA GLY A 891 14.88 5.75 20.24
C GLY A 891 13.85 4.89 20.98
N GLN A 892 13.42 3.76 20.42
CA GLN A 892 12.46 2.86 21.09
C GLN A 892 13.18 1.82 21.98
N ASN A 893 12.58 1.48 23.12
CA ASN A 893 13.16 0.50 24.04
C ASN A 893 12.84 -0.95 23.63
N LEU A 894 13.62 -1.50 22.69
CA LEU A 894 13.59 -2.92 22.31
C LEU A 894 14.83 -3.71 22.77
N GLN A 895 15.55 -3.22 23.78
CA GLN A 895 16.81 -3.85 24.23
C GLN A 895 16.61 -5.31 24.66
N MET A 896 15.52 -5.62 25.37
CA MET A 896 15.19 -7.01 25.75
C MET A 896 15.12 -7.94 24.53
N LEU A 897 14.41 -7.57 23.47
CA LEU A 897 14.27 -8.39 22.25
C LEU A 897 15.59 -8.51 21.47
N PHE A 898 16.48 -7.52 21.56
CA PHE A 898 17.83 -7.60 21.00
C PHE A 898 18.65 -8.69 21.70
N TYR A 899 18.65 -8.70 23.03
CA TYR A 899 19.38 -9.70 23.81
C TYR A 899 18.74 -11.09 23.76
N GLU A 900 17.41 -11.22 23.67
CA GLU A 900 16.76 -12.51 23.38
C GLU A 900 17.21 -13.13 22.05
N ASN A 901 17.56 -12.30 21.06
CA ASN A 901 18.14 -12.78 19.81
C ASN A 901 19.64 -13.10 19.95
N ASN A 902 20.41 -12.40 20.79
CA ASN A 902 21.78 -12.83 21.16
C ASN A 902 21.75 -14.22 21.81
N ASP A 903 20.79 -14.49 22.70
CA ASP A 903 20.63 -15.80 23.35
C ASP A 903 20.36 -16.90 22.30
N GLY A 904 19.50 -16.61 21.31
CA GLY A 904 19.22 -17.51 20.20
C GLY A 904 20.45 -17.78 19.29
N ILE A 905 21.27 -16.76 19.03
CA ILE A 905 22.54 -16.88 18.31
C ILE A 905 23.54 -17.71 19.12
N ALA A 906 23.64 -17.49 20.43
CA ALA A 906 24.53 -18.25 21.32
C ALA A 906 24.19 -19.74 21.32
N VAL A 907 22.90 -20.08 21.43
CA VAL A 907 22.41 -21.47 21.28
C VAL A 907 22.75 -22.03 19.89
N HIS A 908 22.67 -21.22 18.83
CA HIS A 908 23.06 -21.65 17.49
C HIS A 908 24.54 -22.05 17.41
N TYR A 909 25.46 -21.20 17.88
CA TYR A 909 26.90 -21.51 17.90
C TYR A 909 27.24 -22.69 18.81
N MET A 910 26.57 -22.83 19.96
CA MET A 910 26.74 -23.97 20.86
C MET A 910 26.38 -25.31 20.18
N GLN A 911 25.35 -25.33 19.30
CA GLN A 911 25.02 -26.50 18.48
C GLN A 911 26.00 -26.77 17.33
N LYS A 912 26.87 -25.81 16.98
CA LYS A 912 27.97 -25.97 16.02
C LYS A 912 29.29 -26.34 16.69
N GLU A 913 29.29 -26.58 18.01
CA GLU A 913 30.46 -26.82 18.85
C GLU A 913 31.44 -25.61 18.92
N ASP A 914 30.97 -24.41 18.52
CA ASP A 914 31.69 -23.14 18.70
C ASP A 914 31.30 -22.51 20.04
N TYR A 915 31.81 -23.12 21.11
CA TYR A 915 31.52 -22.71 22.49
C TYR A 915 32.11 -21.33 22.84
N GLN A 916 33.14 -20.86 22.13
CA GLN A 916 33.70 -19.52 22.34
C GLN A 916 32.73 -18.46 21.83
N THR A 917 32.31 -18.55 20.57
CA THR A 917 31.35 -17.58 20.02
C THR A 917 30.02 -17.63 20.79
N ALA A 918 29.59 -18.80 21.26
CA ALA A 918 28.42 -18.94 22.14
C ALA A 918 28.60 -18.18 23.48
N ALA A 919 29.73 -18.38 24.18
CA ALA A 919 30.02 -17.68 25.43
C ALA A 919 30.08 -16.15 25.24
N ASP A 920 30.74 -15.69 24.17
CA ASP A 920 30.84 -14.27 23.79
C ASP A 920 29.48 -13.60 23.57
N TYR A 921 28.43 -14.34 23.18
CA TYR A 921 27.07 -13.80 23.07
C TYR A 921 26.30 -13.87 24.40
N PHE A 922 26.40 -14.98 25.14
CA PHE A 922 25.75 -15.11 26.45
C PHE A 922 26.24 -14.08 27.47
N GLU A 923 27.55 -13.78 27.53
CA GLU A 923 28.09 -12.74 28.43
C GLU A 923 27.48 -11.36 28.12
N LYS A 924 27.37 -10.97 26.84
CA LYS A 924 26.75 -9.69 26.43
C LYS A 924 25.29 -9.58 26.86
N SER A 925 24.53 -10.67 26.76
CA SER A 925 23.16 -10.73 27.29
C SER A 925 23.12 -10.66 28.81
N ASN A 926 24.05 -11.32 29.49
CA ASN A 926 24.10 -11.34 30.95
C ASN A 926 24.47 -9.98 31.54
N GLU A 927 25.35 -9.19 30.90
CA GLU A 927 25.59 -7.79 31.29
C GLU A 927 24.28 -6.98 31.33
N PHE A 928 23.44 -7.10 30.28
CA PHE A 928 22.15 -6.42 30.21
C PHE A 928 21.13 -6.98 31.22
N TYR A 929 20.97 -8.30 31.31
CA TYR A 929 19.99 -8.92 32.21
C TYR A 929 20.35 -8.73 33.68
N TYR A 930 21.63 -8.68 34.05
CA TYR A 930 22.08 -8.44 35.43
C TYR A 930 21.78 -7.00 35.87
N VAL A 931 22.04 -6.00 35.02
CA VAL A 931 21.69 -4.59 35.28
C VAL A 931 20.17 -4.41 35.40
N ASN A 932 19.38 -5.18 34.64
CA ASN A 932 17.93 -5.06 34.59
C ASN A 932 17.19 -6.21 35.31
N VAL A 933 17.84 -6.91 36.26
CA VAL A 933 17.33 -8.16 36.87
C VAL A 933 15.96 -8.06 37.54
N PHE A 934 15.54 -6.85 37.94
CA PHE A 934 14.22 -6.56 38.52
C PHE A 934 13.15 -6.10 37.52
N GLN A 935 13.43 -6.14 36.20
CA GLN A 935 12.53 -5.70 35.14
C GLN A 935 12.05 -6.88 34.28
N GLY A 936 10.74 -7.15 34.30
CA GLY A 936 10.12 -8.22 33.51
C GLY A 936 10.81 -9.58 33.71
N ASP A 937 10.99 -10.32 32.61
CA ASP A 937 11.54 -11.68 32.65
C ASP A 937 13.08 -11.74 32.74
N CYS A 938 13.78 -10.60 32.89
CA CYS A 938 15.25 -10.57 32.91
C CYS A 938 15.88 -11.50 33.96
N LYS A 939 15.24 -11.71 35.12
CA LYS A 939 15.69 -12.69 36.13
C LYS A 939 15.70 -14.13 35.58
N PHE A 940 14.63 -14.54 34.90
CA PHE A 940 14.53 -15.89 34.31
C PHE A 940 15.48 -16.07 33.13
N LYS A 941 15.65 -15.03 32.29
CA LYS A 941 16.62 -15.03 31.19
C LYS A 941 18.06 -15.16 31.68
N LEU A 942 18.44 -14.37 32.70
CA LEU A 942 19.76 -14.43 33.33
C LEU A 942 20.07 -15.83 33.89
N ILE A 943 19.12 -16.44 34.60
CA ILE A 943 19.24 -17.82 35.12
C ILE A 943 19.49 -18.79 33.95
N SER A 944 18.61 -18.80 32.95
CA SER A 944 18.75 -19.68 31.78
C SER A 944 20.08 -19.50 31.05
N ASN A 945 20.58 -18.27 30.91
CA ASN A 945 21.84 -17.99 30.25
C ASN A 945 23.06 -18.37 31.09
N LEU A 946 23.06 -18.15 32.41
CA LEU A 946 24.20 -18.49 33.28
C LEU A 946 24.49 -20.00 33.25
N TYR A 947 23.44 -20.84 33.23
CA TYR A 947 23.55 -22.29 33.04
C TYR A 947 24.21 -22.66 31.69
N MET A 948 23.73 -22.05 30.60
CA MET A 948 24.22 -22.32 29.25
C MET A 948 25.65 -21.82 29.04
N LEU A 949 26.00 -20.68 29.64
CA LEU A 949 27.34 -20.11 29.64
C LEU A 949 28.32 -20.95 30.46
N ALA A 950 27.93 -21.41 31.65
CA ALA A 950 28.74 -22.36 32.44
C ALA A 950 28.98 -23.67 31.68
N SER A 951 27.97 -24.14 30.93
CA SER A 951 28.11 -25.30 30.02
C SER A 951 29.11 -25.02 28.89
N CYS A 952 29.09 -23.83 28.28
CA CYS A 952 30.07 -23.44 27.27
C CYS A 952 31.52 -23.41 27.82
N TYR A 953 31.74 -22.79 28.98
CA TYR A 953 33.06 -22.78 29.62
C TYR A 953 33.53 -24.18 30.03
N THR A 954 32.62 -25.07 30.44
CA THR A 954 32.93 -26.48 30.70
C THR A 954 33.44 -27.18 29.45
N SER A 955 32.79 -26.98 28.29
CA SER A 955 33.23 -27.51 26.99
C SER A 955 34.56 -26.92 26.51
N LEU A 956 34.87 -25.68 26.87
CA LEU A 956 36.18 -25.03 26.61
C LEU A 956 37.29 -25.53 27.56
N ASN A 957 36.96 -26.25 28.64
CA ASN A 957 37.85 -26.61 29.76
C ASN A 957 38.28 -25.40 30.64
N GLU A 958 37.53 -24.30 30.59
CA GLU A 958 37.76 -23.09 31.40
C GLU A 958 37.05 -23.23 32.75
N PHE A 959 37.42 -24.27 33.51
CA PHE A 959 36.67 -24.72 34.69
C PHE A 959 36.53 -23.66 35.80
N GLU A 960 37.47 -22.70 35.92
CA GLU A 960 37.34 -21.56 36.86
C GLU A 960 36.17 -20.64 36.47
N LEU A 961 35.99 -20.34 35.18
CA LEU A 961 34.86 -19.54 34.68
C LEU A 961 33.56 -20.34 34.71
N ALA A 962 33.61 -21.65 34.40
CA ALA A 962 32.47 -22.54 34.52
C ALA A 962 31.97 -22.65 35.98
N ALA A 963 32.88 -22.74 36.96
CA ALA A 963 32.54 -22.73 38.37
C ALA A 963 31.95 -21.39 38.81
N ALA A 964 32.53 -20.27 38.36
CA ALA A 964 32.02 -18.92 38.68
C ALA A 964 30.58 -18.71 38.16
N ARG A 965 30.32 -19.00 36.88
CA ARG A 965 28.99 -18.82 36.27
C ARG A 965 27.95 -19.81 36.80
N GLN A 966 28.36 -21.03 37.14
CA GLN A 966 27.49 -22.00 37.82
C GLN A 966 27.20 -21.60 39.28
N ALA A 967 28.11 -20.90 39.96
CA ALA A 967 27.86 -20.32 41.27
C ALA A 967 26.88 -19.14 41.22
N ASP A 968 27.03 -18.23 40.24
CA ASP A 968 26.06 -17.17 39.95
C ASP A 968 24.65 -17.78 39.72
N HIS A 969 24.55 -18.83 38.89
CA HIS A 969 23.31 -19.57 38.64
C HIS A 969 22.71 -20.17 39.92
N TYR A 970 23.52 -20.93 40.69
CA TYR A 970 23.08 -21.58 41.93
C TYR A 970 22.55 -20.57 42.96
N ASN A 971 23.19 -19.40 43.09
CA ASN A 971 22.73 -18.34 43.98
C ASN A 971 21.35 -17.80 43.56
N PHE A 972 21.14 -17.49 42.27
CA PHE A 972 19.82 -17.06 41.77
C PHE A 972 18.74 -18.15 41.91
N CYS A 973 19.09 -19.42 41.70
CA CYS A 973 18.19 -20.54 41.94
C CYS A 973 17.81 -20.68 43.42
N THR A 974 18.76 -20.43 44.33
CA THR A 974 18.52 -20.43 45.79
C THR A 974 17.53 -19.32 46.16
N ASP A 975 17.78 -18.08 45.70
CA ASP A 975 16.86 -16.94 45.86
C ASP A 975 15.44 -17.28 45.38
N MET A 976 15.31 -17.93 44.22
CA MET A 976 14.00 -18.28 43.66
C MET A 976 13.31 -19.43 44.39
N PHE A 977 14.07 -20.39 44.93
CA PHE A 977 13.54 -21.47 45.76
C PHE A 977 13.04 -20.94 47.11
N GLU A 978 13.80 -20.06 47.79
CA GLU A 978 13.35 -19.39 49.02
C GLU A 978 12.11 -18.51 48.80
N GLN A 979 11.97 -17.94 47.58
CA GLN A 979 10.78 -17.20 47.13
C GLN A 979 9.61 -18.12 46.69
N GLY A 980 9.70 -19.44 46.89
CA GLY A 980 8.68 -20.42 46.52
C GLY A 980 8.37 -20.48 45.01
N SER A 981 9.29 -19.96 44.19
CA SER A 981 9.11 -19.67 42.77
C SER A 981 9.97 -20.57 41.85
N MET A 982 10.63 -21.57 42.43
CA MET A 982 11.43 -22.59 41.73
C MET A 982 11.33 -23.92 42.49
N ALA A 983 11.38 -25.05 41.77
CA ALA A 983 11.35 -26.38 42.37
C ALA A 983 12.73 -26.82 42.89
N GLY A 984 12.77 -27.55 44.00
CA GLY A 984 14.03 -28.00 44.63
C GLY A 984 14.89 -28.90 43.74
N ALA A 985 14.29 -29.60 42.77
CA ALA A 985 15.02 -30.39 41.76
C ALA A 985 15.90 -29.52 40.83
N VAL A 986 15.48 -28.29 40.49
CA VAL A 986 16.27 -27.36 39.66
C VAL A 986 17.44 -26.78 40.47
N LEU A 987 17.19 -26.48 41.74
CA LEU A 987 18.23 -26.07 42.68
C LEU A 987 19.26 -27.19 42.92
N LEU A 988 18.80 -28.44 42.99
CA LEU A 988 19.64 -29.63 43.15
C LEU A 988 20.56 -29.84 41.95
N ASP A 989 20.01 -29.88 40.74
CA ASP A 989 20.76 -30.02 39.49
C ASP A 989 21.86 -28.95 39.38
N SER A 990 21.49 -27.69 39.64
CA SER A 990 22.46 -26.58 39.68
C SER A 990 23.59 -26.79 40.70
N ALA A 991 23.29 -27.41 41.86
CA ALA A 991 24.26 -27.66 42.92
C ALA A 991 25.19 -28.83 42.60
N VAL A 992 24.69 -29.89 41.95
CA VAL A 992 25.49 -31.04 41.48
C VAL A 992 26.45 -30.59 40.38
N LEU A 993 25.98 -29.80 39.40
CA LEU A 993 26.84 -29.23 38.36
C LEU A 993 27.92 -28.28 38.94
N LEU A 994 27.58 -27.47 39.94
CA LEU A 994 28.57 -26.64 40.65
C LEU A 994 29.61 -27.50 41.39
N THR A 995 29.16 -28.58 42.04
CA THR A 995 30.02 -29.56 42.71
C THR A 995 31.02 -30.18 41.74
N ARG A 996 30.56 -30.54 40.53
CA ARG A 996 31.40 -31.09 39.46
C ARG A 996 32.45 -30.09 39.00
N ASN A 997 32.07 -28.84 38.74
CA ASN A 997 33.02 -27.80 38.31
C ASN A 997 34.10 -27.53 39.38
N TYR A 998 33.75 -27.48 40.67
CA TYR A 998 34.73 -27.40 41.77
C TYR A 998 35.63 -28.64 41.92
N SER A 999 35.27 -29.78 41.32
CA SER A 999 36.15 -30.95 41.28
C SER A 999 37.26 -30.80 40.25
N GLU A 1000 36.99 -30.16 39.11
CA GLU A 1000 37.97 -29.93 38.04
C GLU A 1000 38.89 -28.73 38.33
N THR A 1001 38.42 -27.69 39.04
CA THR A 1001 39.30 -26.59 39.52
C THR A 1001 40.25 -27.02 40.64
N GLY A 1002 40.01 -28.15 41.28
CA GLY A 1002 40.78 -28.62 42.44
C GLY A 1002 40.48 -27.86 43.74
N GLU A 1003 39.44 -27.03 43.79
CA GLU A 1003 39.01 -26.27 44.98
C GLU A 1003 38.33 -27.15 46.03
N ARG A 1004 39.10 -28.11 46.57
CA ARG A 1004 38.64 -29.19 47.45
C ARG A 1004 37.65 -28.75 48.53
N LYS A 1005 37.88 -27.61 49.19
CA LYS A 1005 36.99 -27.11 50.25
C LYS A 1005 35.61 -26.71 49.72
N LEU A 1006 35.54 -26.03 48.58
CA LEU A 1006 34.27 -25.63 47.97
C LEU A 1006 33.54 -26.84 47.38
N LYS A 1007 34.27 -27.82 46.85
CA LYS A 1007 33.69 -29.12 46.49
C LYS A 1007 33.07 -29.83 47.70
N GLU A 1008 33.83 -30.00 48.79
CA GLU A 1008 33.35 -30.64 50.02
C GLU A 1008 32.13 -29.91 50.63
N GLU A 1009 32.10 -28.57 50.56
CA GLU A 1009 30.95 -27.76 51.00
C GLU A 1009 29.71 -27.92 50.10
N MET A 1010 29.89 -27.95 48.76
CA MET A 1010 28.79 -28.14 47.83
C MET A 1010 28.23 -29.57 47.84
N ILE A 1011 29.06 -30.59 48.07
CA ILE A 1011 28.60 -31.98 48.25
C ILE A 1011 27.58 -32.09 49.41
N VAL A 1012 27.83 -31.41 50.53
CA VAL A 1012 26.88 -31.36 51.67
C VAL A 1012 25.59 -30.64 51.27
N LYS A 1013 25.68 -29.50 50.57
CA LYS A 1013 24.49 -28.74 50.12
C LYS A 1013 23.64 -29.56 49.16
N SER A 1014 24.23 -30.19 48.15
CA SER A 1014 23.53 -31.05 47.19
C SER A 1014 22.82 -32.21 47.90
N PHE A 1015 23.45 -32.87 48.88
CA PHE A 1015 22.78 -33.90 49.68
C PHE A 1015 21.54 -33.37 50.41
N ILE A 1016 21.69 -32.22 51.09
CA ILE A 1016 20.59 -31.59 51.85
C ILE A 1016 19.44 -31.22 50.90
N ILE A 1017 19.74 -30.65 49.74
CA ILE A 1017 18.71 -30.30 48.76
C ILE A 1017 18.00 -31.57 48.26
N MET A 1018 18.73 -32.64 47.96
CA MET A 1018 18.16 -33.90 47.47
C MET A 1018 17.13 -34.51 48.43
N HIS A 1019 17.42 -34.51 49.73
CA HIS A 1019 16.59 -35.17 50.75
C HIS A 1019 15.54 -34.28 51.42
N PHE A 1020 15.79 -32.97 51.56
CA PHE A 1020 14.94 -32.08 52.35
C PHE A 1020 14.21 -31.00 51.54
N TYR A 1021 14.60 -30.75 50.28
CA TYR A 1021 14.06 -29.64 49.48
C TYR A 1021 13.56 -30.07 48.07
N ALA A 1022 14.10 -31.14 47.50
CA ALA A 1022 13.61 -31.74 46.26
C ALA A 1022 12.56 -32.85 46.50
N GLU A 1023 12.40 -33.31 47.75
CA GLU A 1023 11.47 -34.37 48.19
C GLU A 1023 11.57 -35.70 47.40
N LEU A 1024 12.73 -35.99 46.80
CA LEU A 1024 12.97 -37.19 46.00
C LEU A 1024 13.11 -38.43 46.91
N THR A 1025 12.53 -39.56 46.49
CA THR A 1025 12.64 -40.84 47.22
C THR A 1025 13.68 -41.76 46.59
N PRO A 1026 14.19 -42.78 47.30
CA PRO A 1026 15.16 -43.75 46.75
C PRO A 1026 14.65 -44.56 45.55
N GLU A 1027 13.34 -44.51 45.25
CA GLU A 1027 12.71 -45.11 44.09
C GLU A 1027 12.73 -44.21 42.84
N ASP A 1028 13.03 -42.90 42.98
CA ASP A 1028 13.09 -41.96 41.85
C ASP A 1028 14.35 -42.14 41.00
N GLU A 1029 14.19 -42.22 39.69
CA GLU A 1029 15.30 -42.35 38.72
C GLU A 1029 16.29 -41.17 38.82
N LEU A 1030 15.78 -39.97 39.12
CA LEU A 1030 16.59 -38.77 39.36
C LEU A 1030 17.41 -38.87 40.66
N TYR A 1031 16.83 -39.40 41.74
CA TYR A 1031 17.55 -39.63 43.01
C TYR A 1031 18.73 -40.58 42.79
N VAL A 1032 18.47 -41.74 42.15
CA VAL A 1032 19.50 -42.75 41.89
C VAL A 1032 20.63 -42.16 41.05
N THR A 1033 20.29 -41.44 39.98
CA THR A 1033 21.27 -40.81 39.07
C THR A 1033 22.15 -39.79 39.78
N LEU A 1034 21.55 -38.84 40.51
CA LEU A 1034 22.29 -37.75 41.16
C LEU A 1034 23.07 -38.23 42.39
N ARG A 1035 22.55 -39.21 43.14
CA ARG A 1035 23.31 -39.88 44.21
C ARG A 1035 24.55 -40.57 43.65
N ASP A 1036 24.43 -41.29 42.54
CA ASP A 1036 25.55 -42.03 41.96
C ASP A 1036 26.62 -41.08 41.38
N GLU A 1037 26.22 -39.93 40.78
CA GLU A 1037 27.16 -38.87 40.37
C GLU A 1037 27.85 -38.20 41.58
N LEU A 1038 27.10 -37.81 42.63
CA LEU A 1038 27.69 -37.26 43.87
C LEU A 1038 28.64 -38.26 44.54
N SER A 1039 28.33 -39.56 44.51
CA SER A 1039 29.19 -40.62 45.03
C SER A 1039 30.50 -40.72 44.25
N ALA A 1040 30.45 -40.65 42.92
CA ALA A 1040 31.63 -40.64 42.06
C ALA A 1040 32.49 -39.37 42.27
N LEU A 1041 31.86 -38.21 42.50
CA LEU A 1041 32.55 -36.96 42.82
C LEU A 1041 33.16 -36.95 44.23
N TYR A 1042 32.65 -37.74 45.18
CA TYR A 1042 33.18 -37.84 46.54
C TYR A 1042 34.29 -38.90 46.68
N GLY A 1043 34.08 -40.13 46.19
CA GLY A 1043 35.06 -41.21 46.17
C GLY A 1043 34.56 -42.51 46.84
N PRO A 1044 34.91 -42.78 48.12
CA PRO A 1044 34.37 -43.92 48.87
C PRO A 1044 32.92 -43.66 49.32
N GLY A 1045 32.23 -44.71 49.81
CA GLY A 1045 30.81 -44.74 50.19
C GLY A 1045 30.25 -43.41 50.71
N PHE A 1046 29.49 -42.73 49.87
CA PHE A 1046 28.93 -41.40 50.16
C PHE A 1046 27.81 -41.46 51.20
N GLU A 1047 26.97 -42.49 51.12
CA GLU A 1047 25.97 -42.83 52.16
C GLU A 1047 26.67 -43.14 53.50
N ASP A 1048 27.72 -43.98 53.51
CA ASP A 1048 28.49 -44.30 54.74
C ASP A 1048 29.10 -43.05 55.40
N TRP A 1049 29.62 -42.11 54.61
CA TRP A 1049 30.17 -40.85 55.11
C TRP A 1049 29.09 -39.92 55.65
N PHE A 1050 27.98 -39.77 54.92
CA PHE A 1050 26.87 -38.93 55.36
C PHE A 1050 26.31 -39.43 56.70
N ASP A 1051 26.01 -40.73 56.83
CA ASP A 1051 25.44 -41.33 58.04
C ASP A 1051 26.37 -41.25 59.26
N SER A 1052 27.69 -41.16 59.04
CA SER A 1052 28.69 -41.13 60.12
C SER A 1052 29.17 -39.74 60.54
N GLU A 1053 29.31 -38.80 59.60
CA GLU A 1053 29.89 -37.47 59.86
C GLU A 1053 28.87 -36.31 59.75
N VAL A 1054 27.80 -36.46 58.94
CA VAL A 1054 26.90 -35.34 58.58
C VAL A 1054 25.50 -35.49 59.18
N ALA A 1055 24.86 -36.65 59.04
CA ALA A 1055 23.56 -36.95 59.64
C ALA A 1055 23.51 -36.67 61.17
N PRO A 1056 24.54 -37.03 61.97
CA PRO A 1056 24.56 -36.73 63.41
C PRO A 1056 24.70 -35.23 63.75
N SER A 1057 24.87 -34.36 62.76
CA SER A 1057 24.98 -32.90 62.91
C SER A 1057 23.77 -32.13 62.35
N LEU A 1058 22.84 -32.82 61.68
CA LEU A 1058 21.58 -32.28 61.13
C LEU A 1058 20.36 -32.55 62.03
N VAL A 1059 20.53 -33.30 63.14
CA VAL A 1059 19.50 -33.70 64.12
C VAL A 1059 19.63 -32.89 65.41
#